data_AF-A0A259SVB9-F1
#
_entry.id   AF-A0A259SVB9-F1
#
_cell.length_a   1.000
_cell.length_b   1.000
_cell.length_c   1.000
_cell.angle_alpha   90.00
_cell.angle_beta   90.00
_cell.angle_gamma   90.00
#
_symmetry.space_group_name_H-M   'P 1'
#
loop_
_entity.id
_entity.type
_entity.pdbx_description
1 polymer ?
#
loop_
_entity_poly.entity_id
_entity_poly.type
_entity_poly.pdbx_seq_one_letter_code
_entity_poly.pdbx_strand_id
1 'polypeptide(L)'
;KPALPTMSVPAGETPMSHLRALVWAAVPERYPEHSPKELTPEGRSRIERELNVIEEKDFPGYFLIVHGIVDEARRRGILCQGRGSAAASVVCYLLGITAVDPILYGLPFERFLATTRTEEPDIDVDFDSGRREEIIQWVYDEYGRENAAQVANVIQYRPKNAVRDMARALGHSPGQQDAWSRQVERWGLDLSPVPDHDIPEQVVAYADELLRAPRHLGIHSGGMVLTRRPVGEVVPVEHARMEKRTVIQWDKDAAAWMGLVKFDLLGLGMLSALRHCFDLVREATGEEWTLDSLPKEEPAVYDMLCRADTIGVFQVESRAQMGLLPRLQPREFYELAIQIALIRPGPIQGGAVHPFVRRKLGQEKVTYAHPKLEPVLSRTLGIPVFQEQLIQMATTLGDCTADEADTLRRAMGSKRGLEKIDSIRESLYTGMHRHGLDGETADRIYAQIQAFSDFGFAESHSLSFALLVYASSWLKLHYPAAFLAGLLRSQPMGFYSAATLTADARRHGVEVRRPDIRLSGATETLEAVDPAATGGTGRESCAHQLPARPPGVKPDPFDPKAPDETLAHRRDGRHAVRLGLAGVTGIGEKTAERIVAEREAHGPYRDLNDLVRRTDLTAAQVEALATAGAFDSLGLQRREAIWLAGSAAEDRARYLPDTVVAVQPPLFGDQTSYEILTADLWA
;
A
#
# COMPACT_ATOMS: atom_id res chain seq x y z
N LYS A 1 -8.45 -30.11 13.59
CA LYS A 1 -8.16 -28.67 13.45
C LYS A 1 -7.18 -28.26 14.56
N PRO A 2 -5.98 -27.77 14.24
CA PRO A 2 -5.05 -27.23 15.23
C PRO A 2 -5.70 -26.05 15.96
N ALA A 3 -5.55 -25.99 17.28
CA ALA A 3 -6.06 -24.86 18.06
C ALA A 3 -5.08 -23.69 18.04
N LEU A 4 -5.59 -22.47 18.15
CA LEU A 4 -4.80 -21.26 18.36
C LEU A 4 -4.01 -21.30 19.68
N PRO A 5 -2.89 -20.57 19.79
CA PRO A 5 -2.13 -20.44 21.04
C PRO A 5 -3.02 -19.99 22.21
N THR A 6 -2.66 -20.44 23.41
CA THR A 6 -3.34 -19.99 24.63
C THR A 6 -2.92 -18.56 24.94
N MET A 7 -3.88 -17.65 24.97
CA MET A 7 -3.62 -16.24 25.28
C MET A 7 -3.34 -16.03 26.77
N SER A 8 -2.36 -15.19 27.08
CA SER A 8 -2.17 -14.66 28.42
C SER A 8 -3.21 -13.57 28.67
N VAL A 9 -4.28 -13.91 29.38
CA VAL A 9 -5.28 -12.95 29.86
C VAL A 9 -5.08 -12.67 31.35
N PRO A 10 -5.53 -11.51 31.88
CA PRO A 10 -5.45 -11.21 33.30
C PRO A 10 -6.05 -12.32 34.18
N ALA A 11 -5.49 -12.49 35.39
CA ALA A 11 -5.91 -13.55 36.29
C ALA A 11 -7.41 -13.45 36.64
N GLY A 12 -8.16 -14.51 36.37
CA GLY A 12 -9.61 -14.56 36.60
C GLY A 12 -10.47 -14.12 35.41
N GLU A 13 -9.87 -13.68 34.31
CA GLU A 13 -10.57 -13.35 33.07
C GLU A 13 -10.57 -14.51 32.08
N THR A 14 -11.59 -14.55 31.22
CA THR A 14 -11.61 -15.37 30.00
C THR A 14 -11.21 -14.51 28.80
N PRO A 15 -10.80 -15.12 27.67
CA PRO A 15 -10.56 -14.37 26.43
C PRO A 15 -11.74 -13.47 26.04
N MET A 16 -12.98 -13.91 26.26
CA MET A 16 -14.15 -13.09 25.94
C MET A 16 -14.37 -11.95 26.93
N SER A 17 -14.23 -12.20 28.24
CA SER A 17 -14.41 -11.13 29.23
C SER A 17 -13.37 -10.02 29.04
N HIS A 18 -12.13 -10.41 28.73
CA HIS A 18 -11.05 -9.49 28.43
C HIS A 18 -11.32 -8.67 27.15
N LEU A 19 -11.74 -9.34 26.08
CA LEU A 19 -12.10 -8.68 24.82
C LEU A 19 -13.22 -7.64 25.02
N ARG A 20 -14.27 -7.98 25.77
CA ARG A 20 -15.36 -7.04 26.10
C ARG A 20 -14.83 -5.83 26.86
N ALA A 21 -13.96 -6.03 27.84
CA ALA A 21 -13.37 -4.94 28.63
C ALA A 21 -12.57 -3.98 27.74
N LEU A 22 -11.71 -4.50 26.85
CA LEU A 22 -10.93 -3.68 25.91
C LEU A 22 -11.83 -2.87 24.96
N VAL A 23 -12.86 -3.52 24.39
CA VAL A 23 -13.79 -2.86 23.46
C VAL A 23 -14.54 -1.72 24.15
N TRP A 24 -15.07 -1.94 25.34
CA TRP A 24 -15.80 -0.91 26.08
C TRP A 24 -14.90 0.20 26.62
N ALA A 25 -13.64 -0.11 26.95
CA ALA A 25 -12.66 0.89 27.37
C ALA A 25 -12.28 1.86 26.23
N ALA A 26 -12.33 1.41 24.97
CA ALA A 26 -12.02 2.24 23.81
C ALA A 26 -13.19 3.15 23.36
N VAL A 27 -14.42 2.90 23.82
CA VAL A 27 -15.61 3.66 23.39
C VAL A 27 -15.50 5.16 23.73
N PRO A 28 -15.13 5.59 24.95
CA PRO A 28 -15.02 7.02 25.26
C PRO A 28 -13.98 7.76 24.42
N GLU A 29 -12.93 7.07 23.97
CA GLU A 29 -11.88 7.65 23.12
C GLU A 29 -12.37 7.81 21.66
N ARG A 30 -13.01 6.78 21.11
CA ARG A 30 -13.43 6.75 19.68
C ARG A 30 -14.79 7.42 19.44
N TYR A 31 -15.65 7.45 20.45
CA TYR A 31 -16.97 8.07 20.46
C TYR A 31 -17.17 8.96 21.70
N PRO A 32 -16.45 10.10 21.80
CA PRO A 32 -16.55 10.99 22.95
C PRO A 32 -17.98 11.52 23.13
N GLU A 33 -18.45 11.57 24.38
CA GLU A 33 -19.75 12.16 24.73
C GLU A 33 -19.81 13.63 24.31
N HIS A 34 -21.00 14.10 23.90
CA HIS A 34 -21.22 15.47 23.42
C HIS A 34 -20.41 15.85 22.17
N SER A 35 -19.91 14.86 21.43
CA SER A 35 -19.28 15.07 20.12
C SER A 35 -20.24 14.73 18.97
N PRO A 36 -20.02 15.23 17.75
CA PRO A 36 -20.78 14.80 16.57
C PRO A 36 -20.67 13.29 16.26
N LYS A 37 -19.72 12.60 16.90
CA LYS A 37 -19.51 11.16 16.82
C LYS A 37 -20.02 10.42 18.06
N GLU A 38 -20.86 11.04 18.89
CA GLU A 38 -21.40 10.35 20.07
C GLU A 38 -22.08 9.04 19.67
N LEU A 39 -21.82 7.97 20.45
CA LEU A 39 -22.32 6.65 20.15
C LEU A 39 -23.83 6.58 20.33
N THR A 40 -24.58 6.34 19.25
CA THR A 40 -26.04 6.22 19.32
C THR A 40 -26.47 4.91 20.00
N PRO A 41 -27.72 4.81 20.49
CA PRO A 41 -28.26 3.54 21.02
C PRO A 41 -28.15 2.37 20.03
N GLU A 42 -28.36 2.63 18.74
CA GLU A 42 -28.19 1.64 17.67
C GLU A 42 -26.73 1.22 17.52
N GLY A 43 -25.80 2.18 17.61
CA GLY A 43 -24.36 1.89 17.60
C GLY A 43 -23.94 1.02 18.78
N ARG A 44 -24.46 1.30 19.98
CA ARG A 44 -24.24 0.48 21.19
C ARG A 44 -24.79 -0.94 21.01
N SER A 45 -25.99 -1.07 20.45
CA SER A 45 -26.60 -2.37 20.12
C SER A 45 -25.76 -3.14 19.09
N ARG A 46 -25.17 -2.44 18.10
CA ARG A 46 -24.29 -3.05 17.11
C ARG A 46 -23.02 -3.62 17.75
N ILE A 47 -22.38 -2.90 18.67
CA ILE A 47 -21.19 -3.39 19.40
C ILE A 47 -21.51 -4.70 20.13
N GLU A 48 -22.60 -4.72 20.92
CA GLU A 48 -23.01 -5.94 21.64
C GLU A 48 -23.33 -7.10 20.71
N ARG A 49 -24.02 -6.82 19.59
CA ARG A 49 -24.35 -7.85 18.60
C ARG A 49 -23.09 -8.47 18.00
N GLU A 50 -22.08 -7.67 17.64
CA GLU A 50 -20.81 -8.20 17.12
C GLU A 50 -20.08 -9.04 18.17
N LEU A 51 -20.01 -8.56 19.42
CA LEU A 51 -19.40 -9.29 20.53
C LEU A 51 -20.09 -10.65 20.77
N ASN A 52 -21.42 -10.69 20.74
CA ASN A 52 -22.17 -11.93 20.90
C ASN A 52 -21.86 -12.94 19.78
N VAL A 53 -21.79 -12.48 18.52
CA VAL A 53 -21.42 -13.37 17.40
C VAL A 53 -19.98 -13.88 17.53
N ILE A 54 -19.05 -13.05 18.01
CA ILE A 54 -17.66 -13.47 18.26
C ILE A 54 -17.59 -14.55 19.35
N GLU A 55 -18.38 -14.39 20.41
CA GLU A 55 -18.49 -15.34 21.52
C GLU A 55 -19.11 -16.68 21.08
N GLU A 56 -20.24 -16.63 20.36
CA GLU A 56 -20.91 -17.81 19.81
C GLU A 56 -20.00 -18.63 18.86
N LYS A 57 -19.08 -17.95 18.18
CA LYS A 57 -18.15 -18.55 17.21
C LYS A 57 -16.81 -18.97 17.82
N ASP A 58 -16.58 -18.73 19.11
CA ASP A 58 -15.30 -19.01 19.79
C ASP A 58 -14.09 -18.35 19.10
N PHE A 59 -14.27 -17.12 18.62
CA PHE A 59 -13.20 -16.29 18.06
C PHE A 59 -12.55 -15.23 18.97
N PRO A 60 -12.83 -15.09 20.29
CA PRO A 60 -12.19 -14.04 21.08
C PRO A 60 -10.66 -14.09 21.06
N GLY A 61 -10.07 -15.29 21.13
CA GLY A 61 -8.62 -15.47 21.06
C GLY A 61 -8.00 -14.95 19.75
N TYR A 62 -8.70 -15.10 18.63
CA TYR A 62 -8.24 -14.59 17.33
C TYR A 62 -8.16 -13.05 17.32
N PHE A 63 -9.20 -12.37 17.82
CA PHE A 63 -9.20 -10.91 17.91
C PHE A 63 -8.13 -10.39 18.87
N LEU A 64 -7.91 -11.06 20.00
CA LEU A 64 -6.86 -10.69 20.96
C LEU A 64 -5.46 -10.85 20.38
N ILE A 65 -5.19 -11.90 19.60
CA ILE A 65 -3.90 -12.07 18.91
C ILE A 65 -3.65 -10.90 17.96
N VAL A 66 -4.63 -10.58 17.11
CA VAL A 66 -4.48 -9.49 16.13
C VAL A 66 -4.36 -8.14 16.84
N HIS A 67 -5.12 -7.91 17.90
CA HIS A 67 -4.99 -6.72 18.73
C HIS A 67 -3.60 -6.60 19.34
N GLY A 68 -3.03 -7.67 19.92
CA GLY A 68 -1.68 -7.67 20.46
C GLY A 68 -0.60 -7.38 19.40
N ILE A 69 -0.75 -7.93 18.20
CA ILE A 69 0.15 -7.63 17.06
C ILE A 69 0.10 -6.13 16.70
N VAL A 70 -1.10 -5.56 16.61
CA VAL A 70 -1.31 -4.15 16.27
C VAL A 70 -0.82 -3.22 17.38
N ASP A 71 -1.07 -3.58 18.64
CA ASP A 71 -0.61 -2.82 19.81
C ASP A 71 0.91 -2.80 19.90
N GLU A 72 1.58 -3.93 19.65
CA GLU A 72 3.03 -3.98 19.60
C GLU A 72 3.61 -3.13 18.45
N ALA A 73 2.96 -3.13 17.28
CA ALA A 73 3.35 -2.27 16.17
C ALA A 73 3.28 -0.79 16.57
N ARG A 74 2.19 -0.37 17.23
CA ARG A 74 2.05 0.99 17.75
C ARG A 74 3.11 1.33 18.79
N ARG A 75 3.38 0.43 19.74
CA ARG A 75 4.42 0.60 20.77
C ARG A 75 5.81 0.84 20.16
N ARG A 76 6.11 0.22 19.02
CA ARG A 76 7.37 0.40 18.27
C ARG A 76 7.37 1.57 17.28
N GLY A 77 6.26 2.30 17.16
CA GLY A 77 6.09 3.34 16.15
C GLY A 77 6.07 2.80 14.71
N ILE A 78 5.62 1.57 14.51
CA ILE A 78 5.44 0.95 13.19
C ILE A 78 4.03 1.25 12.73
N LEU A 79 3.89 1.97 11.61
CA LEU A 79 2.58 2.23 11.04
C LEU A 79 1.95 0.93 10.55
N CYS A 80 0.70 0.71 10.92
CA CYS A 80 -0.09 -0.42 10.47
C CYS A 80 -1.55 -0.04 10.20
N GLN A 81 -2.21 -0.78 9.32
CA GLN A 81 -3.60 -0.58 8.97
C GLN A 81 -4.28 -1.91 8.64
N GLY A 82 -5.35 -2.24 9.36
CA GLY A 82 -6.26 -3.32 8.98
C GLY A 82 -7.08 -2.94 7.75
N ARG A 83 -7.29 -3.91 6.85
CA ARG A 83 -8.06 -3.71 5.61
C ARG A 83 -8.99 -4.89 5.31
N GLY A 84 -9.60 -4.86 4.12
CA GLY A 84 -10.51 -5.91 3.69
C GLY A 84 -11.82 -5.85 4.47
N SER A 85 -12.44 -7.01 4.69
CA SER A 85 -13.71 -7.08 5.40
C SER A 85 -13.61 -6.73 6.88
N ALA A 86 -12.41 -6.78 7.49
CA ALA A 86 -12.23 -6.41 8.89
C ALA A 86 -12.71 -4.98 9.18
N ALA A 87 -12.63 -4.07 8.20
CA ALA A 87 -13.11 -2.69 8.32
C ALA A 87 -14.64 -2.57 8.47
N ALA A 88 -15.40 -3.65 8.27
CA ALA A 88 -16.83 -3.70 8.53
C ALA A 88 -17.20 -4.07 9.98
N SER A 89 -16.21 -4.33 10.85
CA SER A 89 -16.42 -4.66 12.27
C SER A 89 -16.11 -3.48 13.19
N VAL A 90 -17.08 -3.12 14.03
CA VAL A 90 -16.88 -2.07 15.05
C VAL A 90 -15.91 -2.53 16.14
N VAL A 91 -15.85 -3.84 16.41
CA VAL A 91 -14.87 -4.42 17.34
C VAL A 91 -13.45 -4.20 16.81
N CYS A 92 -13.19 -4.47 15.52
CA CYS A 92 -11.89 -4.18 14.91
C CYS A 92 -11.52 -2.69 14.97
N TYR A 93 -12.49 -1.80 14.75
CA TYR A 93 -12.29 -0.35 14.84
C TYR A 93 -11.94 0.10 16.26
N LEU A 94 -12.69 -0.37 17.27
CA LEU A 94 -12.48 -0.02 18.68
C LEU A 94 -11.16 -0.57 19.24
N LEU A 95 -10.75 -1.77 18.81
CA LEU A 95 -9.42 -2.32 19.14
C LEU A 95 -8.28 -1.63 18.37
N GLY A 96 -8.60 -0.70 17.47
CA GLY A 96 -7.63 0.01 16.65
C GLY A 96 -7.00 -0.83 15.54
N ILE A 97 -7.53 -2.01 15.27
CA ILE A 97 -7.08 -2.87 14.16
C ILE A 97 -7.38 -2.17 12.83
N THR A 98 -8.55 -1.54 12.71
CA THR A 98 -8.97 -0.78 11.52
C THR A 98 -9.15 0.69 11.85
N ALA A 99 -8.91 1.57 10.87
CA ALA A 99 -9.05 3.01 11.04
C ALA A 99 -10.40 3.58 10.55
N VAL A 100 -11.25 2.73 9.98
CA VAL A 100 -12.55 3.09 9.40
C VAL A 100 -13.65 2.77 10.40
N ASP A 101 -14.57 3.73 10.61
CA ASP A 101 -15.75 3.58 11.45
C ASP A 101 -16.90 2.93 10.65
N PRO A 102 -17.25 1.66 10.91
CA PRO A 102 -18.29 0.96 10.16
C PRO A 102 -19.70 1.42 10.52
N ILE A 103 -19.91 2.03 11.69
CA ILE A 103 -21.23 2.56 12.07
C ILE A 103 -21.50 3.82 11.25
N LEU A 104 -20.53 4.74 11.18
CA LEU A 104 -20.62 5.97 10.40
C LEU A 104 -20.93 5.71 8.93
N TYR A 105 -20.28 4.70 8.34
CA TYR A 105 -20.46 4.34 6.93
C TYR A 105 -21.51 3.25 6.69
N GLY A 106 -22.23 2.78 7.72
CA GLY A 106 -23.28 1.78 7.57
C GLY A 106 -22.80 0.45 6.97
N LEU A 107 -21.57 0.03 7.27
CA LEU A 107 -20.98 -1.17 6.71
C LEU A 107 -21.61 -2.45 7.31
N PRO A 108 -21.95 -3.47 6.50
CA PRO A 108 -22.55 -4.70 6.98
C PRO A 108 -21.50 -5.61 7.65
N PHE A 109 -21.67 -5.91 8.94
CA PHE A 109 -20.76 -6.81 9.70
C PHE A 109 -20.75 -8.23 9.14
N GLU A 110 -21.88 -8.66 8.60
CA GLU A 110 -22.08 -9.98 8.02
C GLU A 110 -21.14 -10.23 6.82
N ARG A 111 -20.63 -9.15 6.21
CA ARG A 111 -19.58 -9.24 5.18
C ARG A 111 -18.25 -9.75 5.72
N PHE A 112 -18.00 -9.51 7.00
CA PHE A 112 -16.82 -9.94 7.74
C PHE A 112 -17.06 -11.29 8.41
N LEU A 113 -18.09 -11.37 9.26
CA LEU A 113 -18.41 -12.56 10.02
C LEU A 113 -19.93 -12.81 9.98
N ALA A 114 -20.34 -13.79 9.16
CA ALA A 114 -21.72 -14.24 9.10
C ALA A 114 -21.98 -15.34 10.14
N THR A 115 -23.19 -15.39 10.72
CA THR A 115 -23.61 -16.43 11.67
C THR A 115 -23.65 -17.83 11.04
N THR A 116 -23.81 -17.92 9.72
CA THR A 116 -23.79 -19.19 8.97
C THR A 116 -22.37 -19.69 8.66
N ARG A 117 -21.34 -18.85 8.90
CA ARG A 117 -19.93 -19.18 8.62
C ARG A 117 -19.36 -20.09 9.70
N THR A 118 -18.59 -21.10 9.28
CA THR A 118 -17.82 -22.00 10.15
C THR A 118 -16.31 -21.77 10.07
N GLU A 119 -15.84 -21.02 9.06
CA GLU A 119 -14.45 -20.63 8.86
C GLU A 119 -14.08 -19.37 9.65
N GLU A 120 -12.85 -19.28 10.12
CA GLU A 120 -12.28 -18.08 10.75
C GLU A 120 -12.35 -16.87 9.81
N PRO A 121 -12.63 -15.65 10.32
CA PRO A 121 -12.50 -14.43 9.54
C PRO A 121 -11.03 -14.17 9.15
N ASP A 122 -10.81 -13.53 7.99
CA ASP A 122 -9.48 -13.09 7.56
C ASP A 122 -9.33 -11.61 7.97
N ILE A 123 -8.49 -11.33 8.96
CA ILE A 123 -8.07 -9.97 9.31
C ILE A 123 -6.68 -9.74 8.73
N ASP A 124 -6.66 -9.02 7.60
CA ASP A 124 -5.43 -8.59 6.96
C ASP A 124 -4.95 -7.28 7.60
N VAL A 125 -3.69 -7.25 8.05
CA VAL A 125 -3.04 -6.04 8.55
C VAL A 125 -1.83 -5.72 7.69
N ASP A 126 -1.83 -4.53 7.10
CA ASP A 126 -0.67 -3.95 6.43
C ASP A 126 0.23 -3.28 7.47
N PHE A 127 1.53 -3.43 7.32
CA PHE A 127 2.58 -2.79 8.11
C PHE A 127 3.51 -2.02 7.17
N ASP A 128 4.23 -1.05 7.73
CA ASP A 128 5.45 -0.52 7.12
C ASP A 128 6.32 -1.67 6.58
N SER A 129 6.59 -1.66 5.28
CA SER A 129 7.29 -2.76 4.60
C SER A 129 8.74 -2.91 5.04
N GLY A 130 9.41 -1.81 5.43
CA GLY A 130 10.78 -1.80 5.91
C GLY A 130 10.92 -2.33 7.33
N ARG A 131 9.88 -2.18 8.16
CA ARG A 131 9.89 -2.56 9.57
C ARG A 131 9.03 -3.78 9.92
N ARG A 132 8.27 -4.35 8.98
CA ARG A 132 7.38 -5.50 9.26
C ARG A 132 8.11 -6.71 9.86
N GLU A 133 9.40 -6.89 9.55
CA GLU A 133 10.19 -8.01 10.08
C GLU A 133 10.21 -7.99 11.61
N GLU A 134 10.27 -6.81 12.21
CA GLU A 134 10.28 -6.64 13.67
C GLU A 134 9.03 -7.26 14.32
N ILE A 135 7.87 -7.15 13.65
CA ILE A 135 6.60 -7.71 14.11
C ILE A 135 6.57 -9.22 13.90
N ILE A 136 7.06 -9.71 12.75
CA ILE A 136 7.15 -11.15 12.51
C ILE A 136 8.03 -11.84 13.58
N GLN A 137 9.17 -11.25 13.91
CA GLN A 137 10.06 -11.76 14.95
C GLN A 137 9.40 -11.69 16.34
N TRP A 138 8.71 -10.59 16.65
CA TRP A 138 7.94 -10.50 17.89
C TRP A 138 6.88 -11.59 18.01
N VAL A 139 6.15 -11.90 16.94
CA VAL A 139 5.16 -12.99 16.95
C VAL A 139 5.83 -14.34 17.22
N TYR A 140 7.03 -14.59 16.68
CA TYR A 140 7.79 -15.80 17.01
C TYR A 140 8.20 -15.85 18.50
N ASP A 141 8.61 -14.72 19.06
CA ASP A 141 9.05 -14.63 20.45
C ASP A 141 7.87 -14.77 21.43
N GLU A 142 6.75 -14.10 21.15
CA GLU A 142 5.55 -14.07 22.00
C GLU A 142 4.82 -15.42 22.02
N TYR A 143 4.57 -16.01 20.85
CA TYR A 143 3.76 -17.22 20.74
C TYR A 143 4.58 -18.52 20.69
N GLY A 144 5.91 -18.40 20.72
CA GLY A 144 6.85 -19.52 20.71
C GLY A 144 7.39 -19.86 19.31
N ARG A 145 8.71 -20.02 19.23
CA ARG A 145 9.42 -20.22 17.95
C ARG A 145 9.01 -21.50 17.22
N GLU A 146 8.62 -22.54 17.96
CA GLU A 146 8.17 -23.82 17.41
C GLU A 146 6.68 -23.82 17.06
N ASN A 147 5.92 -22.88 17.61
CA ASN A 147 4.46 -22.76 17.53
C ASN A 147 3.99 -21.82 16.42
N ALA A 148 4.92 -21.18 15.74
CA ALA A 148 4.66 -20.26 14.67
C ALA A 148 5.52 -20.57 13.45
N ALA A 149 5.01 -20.29 12.25
CA ALA A 149 5.75 -20.45 11.00
C ALA A 149 5.14 -19.62 9.87
N GLN A 150 5.96 -19.20 8.91
CA GLN A 150 5.48 -18.59 7.66
C GLN A 150 4.83 -19.65 6.76
N VAL A 151 3.93 -19.23 5.88
CA VAL A 151 3.28 -20.06 4.87
C VAL A 151 4.14 -20.12 3.61
N ALA A 152 4.25 -21.29 2.97
CA ALA A 152 4.94 -21.37 1.69
C ALA A 152 4.09 -20.80 0.56
N ASN A 153 4.74 -20.51 -0.56
CA ASN A 153 4.09 -20.25 -1.82
C ASN A 153 4.69 -21.18 -2.88
N VAL A 154 3.87 -22.00 -3.52
CA VAL A 154 4.33 -22.90 -4.59
C VAL A 154 4.41 -22.09 -5.88
N ILE A 155 5.62 -21.66 -6.25
CA ILE A 155 5.83 -20.90 -7.47
C ILE A 155 5.76 -21.85 -8.66
N GLN A 156 4.80 -21.61 -9.55
CA GLN A 156 4.58 -22.42 -10.75
C GLN A 156 5.16 -21.75 -12.00
N TYR A 157 5.44 -22.55 -13.02
CA TYR A 157 5.80 -22.04 -14.33
C TYR A 157 4.66 -21.22 -14.95
N ARG A 158 5.01 -20.00 -15.36
CA ARG A 158 4.19 -19.07 -16.13
C ARG A 158 4.79 -18.91 -17.52
N PRO A 159 3.99 -18.54 -18.55
CA PRO A 159 4.42 -18.52 -19.96
C PRO A 159 5.82 -17.94 -20.21
N LYS A 160 6.10 -16.72 -19.72
CA LYS A 160 7.42 -16.08 -19.89
C LYS A 160 8.58 -16.88 -19.32
N ASN A 161 8.42 -17.39 -18.11
CA ASN A 161 9.48 -18.12 -17.42
C ASN A 161 9.64 -19.55 -17.99
N ALA A 162 8.54 -20.16 -18.44
CA ALA A 162 8.57 -21.44 -19.13
C ALA A 162 9.38 -21.33 -20.44
N VAL A 163 9.06 -20.36 -21.29
CA VAL A 163 9.82 -20.09 -22.53
C VAL A 163 11.29 -19.78 -22.23
N ARG A 164 11.58 -18.92 -21.25
CA ARG A 164 12.96 -18.57 -20.87
C ARG A 164 13.76 -19.79 -20.41
N ASP A 165 13.21 -20.59 -19.50
CA ASP A 165 13.90 -21.74 -18.92
C ASP A 165 14.04 -22.88 -19.94
N MET A 166 13.06 -23.09 -20.84
CA MET A 166 13.16 -24.06 -21.94
C MET A 166 14.14 -23.63 -23.03
N ALA A 167 14.15 -22.35 -23.40
CA ALA A 167 15.15 -21.81 -24.30
C ALA A 167 16.58 -22.01 -23.75
N ARG A 168 16.77 -21.79 -22.44
CA ARG A 168 18.05 -22.07 -21.79
C ARG A 168 18.40 -23.56 -21.81
N ALA A 169 17.45 -24.44 -21.50
CA ALA A 169 17.67 -25.88 -21.49
C ALA A 169 18.07 -26.43 -22.88
N LEU A 170 17.53 -25.84 -23.95
CA LEU A 170 17.85 -26.16 -25.34
C LEU A 170 19.13 -25.47 -25.86
N GLY A 171 19.85 -24.72 -25.01
CA GLY A 171 21.17 -24.15 -25.31
C GLY A 171 21.15 -22.78 -25.99
N HIS A 172 20.02 -22.06 -25.98
CA HIS A 172 19.94 -20.72 -26.57
C HIS A 172 20.60 -19.65 -25.69
N SER A 173 21.11 -18.59 -26.32
CA SER A 173 21.84 -17.51 -25.63
C SER A 173 20.93 -16.66 -24.73
N PRO A 174 21.47 -15.98 -23.68
CA PRO A 174 20.67 -15.11 -22.82
C PRO A 174 19.89 -14.02 -23.58
N GLY A 175 20.47 -13.46 -24.65
CA GLY A 175 19.80 -12.47 -25.50
C GLY A 175 18.57 -13.02 -26.22
N GLN A 176 18.66 -14.26 -26.73
CA GLN A 176 17.52 -14.96 -27.35
C GLN A 176 16.44 -15.29 -26.34
N GLN A 177 16.82 -15.81 -25.16
CA GLN A 177 15.89 -16.10 -24.06
C GLN A 177 15.10 -14.84 -23.67
N ASP A 178 15.78 -13.71 -23.50
CA ASP A 178 15.15 -12.44 -23.14
C ASP A 178 14.25 -11.92 -24.27
N ALA A 179 14.70 -11.98 -25.53
CA ALA A 179 13.93 -11.56 -26.69
C ALA A 179 12.61 -12.35 -26.81
N TRP A 180 12.68 -13.69 -26.78
CA TRP A 180 11.49 -14.55 -26.89
C TRP A 180 10.53 -14.40 -25.71
N SER A 181 11.05 -14.30 -24.48
CA SER A 181 10.19 -14.10 -23.30
C SER A 181 9.44 -12.75 -23.32
N ARG A 182 9.93 -11.75 -24.05
CA ARG A 182 9.25 -10.45 -24.23
C ARG A 182 8.09 -10.52 -25.23
N GLN A 183 8.16 -11.42 -26.21
CA GLN A 183 7.11 -11.63 -27.22
C GLN A 183 5.86 -12.29 -26.63
N VAL A 184 6.01 -13.04 -25.54
CA VAL A 184 4.87 -13.66 -24.84
C VAL A 184 4.10 -12.58 -24.07
N GLU A 185 2.80 -12.41 -24.37
CA GLU A 185 1.95 -11.48 -23.63
C GLU A 185 1.73 -11.90 -22.17
N ARG A 186 1.48 -10.91 -21.30
CA ARG A 186 1.39 -11.09 -19.85
C ARG A 186 0.12 -11.83 -19.37
N TRP A 187 -0.90 -11.98 -20.23
CA TRP A 187 -2.27 -12.35 -19.81
C TRP A 187 -2.82 -13.64 -20.45
N GLY A 188 -2.17 -14.19 -21.47
CA GLY A 188 -2.54 -15.49 -22.03
C GLY A 188 -1.98 -16.63 -21.18
N LEU A 189 -2.84 -17.55 -20.72
CA LEU A 189 -2.43 -18.84 -20.14
C LEU A 189 -2.03 -19.86 -21.22
N ASP A 190 -2.17 -19.47 -22.49
CA ASP A 190 -2.02 -20.31 -23.65
C ASP A 190 -0.87 -19.76 -24.50
N LEU A 191 0.05 -20.64 -24.88
CA LEU A 191 1.15 -20.35 -25.80
C LEU A 191 0.73 -20.58 -27.26
N SER A 192 -0.55 -20.92 -27.51
CA SER A 192 -1.12 -21.01 -28.86
C SER A 192 -0.73 -19.80 -29.70
N PRO A 193 -0.44 -20.01 -31.00
CA PRO A 193 0.54 -19.23 -31.71
C PRO A 193 0.07 -17.79 -31.76
N VAL A 194 0.79 -16.93 -31.03
CA VAL A 194 0.83 -15.50 -31.34
C VAL A 194 1.17 -15.45 -32.83
N PRO A 195 0.29 -14.92 -33.70
CA PRO A 195 0.63 -14.79 -35.10
C PRO A 195 1.95 -14.01 -35.18
N ASP A 196 2.96 -14.54 -35.88
CA ASP A 196 4.26 -13.90 -36.11
C ASP A 196 5.30 -13.94 -34.96
N HIS A 197 5.40 -15.04 -34.20
CA HIS A 197 6.54 -15.25 -33.27
C HIS A 197 7.72 -16.00 -33.93
N ASP A 198 8.97 -15.63 -33.58
CA ASP A 198 10.19 -16.32 -34.02
C ASP A 198 10.72 -17.34 -32.99
N ILE A 199 9.91 -17.65 -31.97
CA ILE A 199 10.23 -18.64 -30.94
C ILE A 199 10.25 -20.05 -31.58
N PRO A 200 11.32 -20.85 -31.40
CA PRO A 200 11.39 -22.20 -31.94
C PRO A 200 10.24 -23.09 -31.43
N GLU A 201 9.63 -23.89 -32.31
CA GLU A 201 8.49 -24.76 -31.98
C GLU A 201 8.78 -25.70 -30.80
N GLN A 202 10.00 -26.24 -30.72
CA GLN A 202 10.42 -27.10 -29.60
C GLN A 202 10.44 -26.36 -28.25
N VAL A 203 10.82 -25.07 -28.24
CA VAL A 203 10.78 -24.25 -27.03
C VAL A 203 9.34 -24.05 -26.58
N VAL A 204 8.43 -23.78 -27.53
CA VAL A 204 7.00 -23.59 -27.25
C VAL A 204 6.37 -24.87 -26.73
N ALA A 205 6.61 -26.01 -27.41
CA ALA A 205 6.06 -27.30 -27.01
C ALA A 205 6.43 -27.69 -25.57
N TYR A 206 7.73 -27.63 -25.23
CA TYR A 206 8.15 -27.95 -23.85
C TYR A 206 7.75 -26.89 -22.83
N ALA A 207 7.64 -25.62 -23.24
CA ALA A 207 7.15 -24.58 -22.35
C ALA A 207 5.68 -24.80 -22.00
N ASP A 208 4.88 -25.26 -22.95
CA ASP A 208 3.46 -25.59 -22.77
C ASP A 208 3.27 -26.80 -21.83
N GLU A 209 4.05 -27.86 -22.03
CA GLU A 209 4.07 -29.03 -21.13
C GLU A 209 4.42 -28.67 -19.67
N LEU A 210 5.26 -27.64 -19.46
CA LEU A 210 5.65 -27.19 -18.13
C LEU A 210 4.67 -26.21 -17.48
N LEU A 211 3.69 -25.67 -18.20
CA LEU A 211 2.79 -24.68 -17.62
C LEU A 211 2.12 -25.21 -16.36
N ARG A 212 2.11 -24.37 -15.30
CA ARG A 212 1.57 -24.70 -13.96
C ARG A 212 2.34 -25.76 -13.19
N ALA A 213 3.36 -26.42 -13.77
CA ALA A 213 4.24 -27.30 -13.02
C ALA A 213 4.96 -26.52 -11.90
N PRO A 214 5.18 -27.12 -10.71
CA PRO A 214 5.90 -26.47 -9.62
C PRO A 214 7.36 -26.24 -10.00
N ARG A 215 7.87 -25.02 -9.76
CA ARG A 215 9.24 -24.62 -10.07
C ARG A 215 10.13 -24.59 -8.84
N HIS A 216 9.65 -23.98 -7.76
CA HIS A 216 10.34 -23.92 -6.45
C HIS A 216 9.36 -23.44 -5.37
N LEU A 217 9.72 -23.66 -4.10
CA LEU A 217 9.03 -23.04 -2.97
C LEU A 217 9.54 -21.62 -2.76
N GLY A 218 8.61 -20.69 -2.63
CA GLY A 218 8.82 -19.35 -2.10
C GLY A 218 8.19 -19.22 -0.72
N ILE A 219 8.39 -18.07 -0.09
CA ILE A 219 7.72 -17.71 1.16
C ILE A 219 6.54 -16.81 0.80
N HIS A 220 5.37 -17.09 1.38
CA HIS A 220 4.20 -16.24 1.21
C HIS A 220 4.49 -14.83 1.72
N SER A 221 3.98 -13.81 1.02
CA SER A 221 4.36 -12.42 1.26
C SER A 221 3.93 -11.87 2.62
N GLY A 222 3.02 -12.51 3.34
CA GLY A 222 2.66 -12.12 4.71
C GLY A 222 1.99 -13.21 5.55
N GLY A 223 1.83 -14.42 5.03
CA GLY A 223 1.00 -15.43 5.70
C GLY A 223 1.78 -16.13 6.79
N MET A 224 1.34 -16.03 8.04
CA MET A 224 1.91 -16.73 9.19
C MET A 224 0.84 -17.60 9.83
N VAL A 225 1.19 -18.81 10.26
CA VAL A 225 0.31 -19.69 11.02
C VAL A 225 0.77 -19.77 12.47
N LEU A 226 -0.21 -19.85 13.37
CA LEU A 226 0.01 -19.98 14.81
C LEU A 226 -0.75 -21.20 15.34
N THR A 227 -0.09 -22.03 16.15
CA THR A 227 -0.68 -23.22 16.74
C THR A 227 -0.29 -23.37 18.20
N ARG A 228 -1.20 -23.88 19.04
CA ARG A 228 -0.91 -24.17 20.47
C ARG A 228 0.15 -25.25 20.69
N ARG A 229 0.21 -26.24 19.80
CA ARG A 229 1.27 -27.25 19.77
C ARG A 229 2.35 -26.86 18.75
N PRO A 230 3.56 -27.41 18.80
CA PRO A 230 4.58 -27.16 17.78
C PRO A 230 4.05 -27.40 16.37
N VAL A 231 4.31 -26.46 15.45
CA VAL A 231 3.86 -26.51 14.04
C VAL A 231 4.41 -27.75 13.34
N GLY A 232 5.63 -28.17 13.70
CA GLY A 232 6.27 -29.38 13.18
C GLY A 232 5.49 -30.68 13.43
N GLU A 233 4.60 -30.72 14.43
CA GLU A 233 3.69 -31.86 14.67
C GLU A 233 2.43 -31.82 13.79
N VAL A 234 2.20 -30.72 13.09
CA VAL A 234 1.06 -30.52 12.18
C VAL A 234 1.50 -30.67 10.72
N VAL A 235 2.61 -30.03 10.37
CA VAL A 235 3.12 -29.92 8.99
C VAL A 235 4.65 -29.84 9.01
N PRO A 236 5.35 -30.45 8.04
CA PRO A 236 6.79 -30.28 7.90
C PRO A 236 7.18 -28.81 7.79
N VAL A 237 8.24 -28.44 8.51
CA VAL A 237 8.81 -27.09 8.54
C VAL A 237 10.25 -27.12 8.03
N GLU A 238 10.66 -26.05 7.37
CA GLU A 238 12.05 -25.83 6.96
C GLU A 238 12.52 -24.43 7.36
N HIS A 239 13.84 -24.27 7.48
CA HIS A 239 14.44 -22.97 7.70
C HIS A 239 14.40 -22.14 6.42
N ALA A 240 13.95 -20.89 6.54
CA ALA A 240 14.03 -19.93 5.46
C ALA A 240 15.47 -19.39 5.31
N ARG A 241 15.76 -18.75 4.16
CA ARG A 241 17.04 -18.05 3.96
C ARG A 241 17.24 -16.87 4.90
N MET A 242 16.15 -16.21 5.30
CA MET A 242 16.21 -15.13 6.29
C MET A 242 16.47 -15.72 7.67
N GLU A 243 17.38 -15.09 8.40
CA GLU A 243 17.75 -15.52 9.73
C GLU A 243 16.51 -15.63 10.63
N LYS A 244 16.49 -16.64 11.49
CA LYS A 244 15.42 -16.87 12.48
C LYS A 244 14.02 -17.02 11.88
N ARG A 245 13.87 -17.34 10.59
CA ARG A 245 12.56 -17.63 9.96
C ARG A 245 12.38 -19.11 9.61
N THR A 246 11.17 -19.62 9.83
CA THR A 246 10.74 -20.97 9.42
C THR A 246 9.51 -20.86 8.53
N VAL A 247 9.38 -21.79 7.60
CA VAL A 247 8.27 -21.86 6.67
C VAL A 247 7.68 -23.28 6.67
N ILE A 248 6.36 -23.40 6.63
CA ILE A 248 5.66 -24.67 6.43
C ILE A 248 5.67 -25.03 4.95
N GLN A 249 5.68 -26.32 4.61
CA GLN A 249 5.71 -26.74 3.20
C GLN A 249 4.35 -26.66 2.48
N TRP A 250 3.28 -26.28 3.19
CA TRP A 250 1.95 -26.07 2.61
C TRP A 250 1.76 -24.63 2.14
N ASP A 251 1.06 -24.47 1.02
CA ASP A 251 0.59 -23.18 0.55
C ASP A 251 -0.64 -22.70 1.35
N LYS A 252 -1.12 -21.50 1.02
CA LYS A 252 -2.28 -20.87 1.65
C LYS A 252 -3.51 -21.78 1.63
N ASP A 253 -3.81 -22.40 0.49
CA ASP A 253 -5.04 -23.16 0.29
C ASP A 253 -4.98 -24.48 1.05
N ALA A 254 -3.83 -25.17 1.03
CA ALA A 254 -3.60 -26.39 1.80
C ALA A 254 -3.61 -26.13 3.32
N ALA A 255 -2.99 -25.03 3.78
CA ALA A 255 -3.02 -24.65 5.19
C ALA A 255 -4.45 -24.37 5.68
N ALA A 256 -5.23 -23.59 4.91
CA ALA A 256 -6.62 -23.31 5.22
C ALA A 256 -7.48 -24.58 5.23
N TRP A 257 -7.30 -25.47 4.24
CA TRP A 257 -8.01 -26.75 4.17
C TRP A 257 -7.74 -27.64 5.40
N MET A 258 -6.52 -27.62 5.92
CA MET A 258 -6.13 -28.33 7.14
C MET A 258 -6.60 -27.64 8.43
N GLY A 259 -7.23 -26.47 8.31
CA GLY A 259 -7.77 -25.69 9.42
C GLY A 259 -6.70 -24.96 10.22
N LEU A 260 -5.55 -24.65 9.61
CA LEU A 260 -4.57 -23.72 10.18
C LEU A 260 -5.07 -22.29 9.99
N VAL A 261 -5.09 -21.53 11.07
CA VAL A 261 -5.46 -20.13 11.03
C VAL A 261 -4.27 -19.32 10.55
N LYS A 262 -4.50 -18.53 9.49
CA LYS A 262 -3.52 -17.64 8.89
C LYS A 262 -3.70 -16.22 9.42
N PHE A 263 -2.59 -15.58 9.74
CA PHE A 263 -2.48 -14.17 10.05
C PHE A 263 -1.64 -13.51 8.95
N ASP A 264 -2.23 -12.56 8.21
CA ASP A 264 -1.54 -11.86 7.14
C ASP A 264 -0.87 -10.59 7.66
N LEU A 265 0.45 -10.65 7.78
CA LEU A 265 1.36 -9.57 8.15
C LEU A 265 2.01 -9.00 6.88
N LEU A 266 1.26 -8.18 6.16
CA LEU A 266 1.66 -7.69 4.84
C LEU A 266 2.49 -6.42 4.94
N GLY A 267 3.43 -6.24 4.01
CA GLY A 267 4.23 -5.02 3.93
C GLY A 267 3.68 -4.09 2.86
N LEU A 268 3.40 -2.84 3.21
CA LEU A 268 2.92 -1.81 2.30
C LEU A 268 3.92 -0.64 2.24
N GLY A 269 4.55 -0.45 1.08
CA GLY A 269 5.58 0.58 0.88
C GLY A 269 5.10 2.01 1.15
N MET A 270 3.81 2.30 0.90
CA MET A 270 3.25 3.62 1.22
C MET A 270 3.23 3.89 2.73
N LEU A 271 3.03 2.89 3.60
CA LEU A 271 3.13 3.10 5.04
C LEU A 271 4.56 3.47 5.44
N SER A 272 5.57 2.86 4.80
CA SER A 272 6.98 3.23 4.97
C SER A 272 7.23 4.67 4.55
N ALA A 273 6.73 5.07 3.37
CA ALA A 273 6.86 6.44 2.87
C ALA A 273 6.22 7.46 3.81
N LEU A 274 5.00 7.19 4.29
CA LEU A 274 4.29 8.05 5.24
C LEU A 274 5.03 8.18 6.57
N ARG A 275 5.56 7.07 7.12
CA ARG A 275 6.40 7.11 8.33
C ARG A 275 7.62 8.00 8.11
N HIS A 276 8.35 7.80 7.01
CA HIS A 276 9.51 8.63 6.69
C HIS A 276 9.13 10.10 6.55
N CYS A 277 7.96 10.42 5.98
CA CYS A 277 7.47 11.79 5.93
C CYS A 277 7.24 12.36 7.34
N PHE A 278 6.54 11.63 8.22
CA PHE A 278 6.29 12.10 9.59
C PHE A 278 7.59 12.31 10.38
N ASP A 279 8.55 11.38 10.27
CA ASP A 279 9.87 11.53 10.90
C ASP A 279 10.60 12.78 10.39
N LEU A 280 10.65 12.96 9.05
CA LEU A 280 11.30 14.11 8.42
C LEU A 280 10.62 15.45 8.75
N VAL A 281 9.29 15.47 8.81
CA VAL A 281 8.53 16.68 9.19
C VAL A 281 8.82 17.04 10.63
N ARG A 282 8.78 16.08 11.55
CA ARG A 282 9.12 16.30 12.97
C ARG A 282 10.53 16.86 13.11
N GLU A 283 11.50 16.27 12.42
CA GLU A 283 12.91 16.69 12.47
C GLU A 283 13.13 18.10 11.88
N ALA A 284 12.46 18.43 10.77
CA ALA A 284 12.68 19.68 10.04
C ALA A 284 11.85 20.86 10.58
N THR A 285 10.60 20.63 10.96
CA THR A 285 9.66 21.71 11.35
C THR A 285 9.28 21.69 12.81
N GLY A 286 9.53 20.57 13.52
CA GLY A 286 9.05 20.34 14.89
C GLY A 286 7.56 19.99 14.98
N GLU A 287 6.87 19.86 13.85
CA GLU A 287 5.45 19.47 13.81
C GLU A 287 5.30 17.95 13.85
N GLU A 288 4.39 17.46 14.68
CA GLU A 288 4.14 16.02 14.84
C GLU A 288 2.77 15.63 14.29
N TRP A 289 2.79 14.64 13.39
CA TRP A 289 1.61 14.15 12.72
C TRP A 289 1.53 12.63 12.82
N THR A 290 0.29 12.14 12.96
CA THR A 290 -0.07 10.72 12.86
C THR A 290 -1.26 10.61 11.91
N LEU A 291 -1.56 9.41 11.41
CA LEU A 291 -2.74 9.18 10.57
C LEU A 291 -4.06 9.64 11.24
N ASP A 292 -4.14 9.56 12.57
CA ASP A 292 -5.31 9.98 13.34
C ASP A 292 -5.37 11.50 13.54
N SER A 293 -4.22 12.19 13.65
CA SER A 293 -4.13 13.63 13.92
C SER A 293 -4.15 14.52 12.68
N LEU A 294 -4.00 13.96 11.48
CA LEU A 294 -4.11 14.72 10.23
C LEU A 294 -5.46 15.48 10.16
N PRO A 295 -5.46 16.78 9.77
CA PRO A 295 -6.67 17.53 9.49
C PRO A 295 -7.55 16.77 8.51
N LYS A 296 -8.84 16.63 8.83
CA LYS A 296 -9.79 15.84 8.02
C LYS A 296 -10.62 16.78 7.16
N GLU A 297 -10.97 16.31 5.97
CA GLU A 297 -11.88 17.00 5.04
C GLU A 297 -11.38 18.39 4.57
N GLU A 298 -10.06 18.62 4.55
CA GLU A 298 -9.47 19.87 4.05
C GLU A 298 -9.78 20.11 2.55
N PRO A 299 -10.45 21.24 2.19
CA PRO A 299 -10.81 21.53 0.80
C PRO A 299 -9.63 21.59 -0.16
N ALA A 300 -8.48 22.13 0.28
CA ALA A 300 -7.30 22.29 -0.57
C ALA A 300 -6.71 20.94 -1.02
N VAL A 301 -6.81 19.89 -0.19
CA VAL A 301 -6.42 18.52 -0.58
C VAL A 301 -7.29 18.04 -1.75
N TYR A 302 -8.59 18.24 -1.64
CA TYR A 302 -9.53 17.88 -2.70
C TYR A 302 -9.33 18.73 -3.95
N ASP A 303 -9.05 20.02 -3.80
CA ASP A 303 -8.76 20.93 -4.91
C ASP A 303 -7.50 20.49 -5.69
N MET A 304 -6.45 20.06 -5.00
CA MET A 304 -5.25 19.47 -5.61
C MET A 304 -5.59 18.17 -6.37
N LEU A 305 -6.36 17.28 -5.74
CA LEU A 305 -6.83 16.03 -6.38
C LEU A 305 -7.69 16.33 -7.62
N CYS A 306 -8.60 17.31 -7.56
CA CYS A 306 -9.45 17.72 -8.69
C CYS A 306 -8.62 18.24 -9.88
N ARG A 307 -7.44 18.81 -9.65
CA ARG A 307 -6.49 19.21 -10.69
C ARG A 307 -5.67 18.04 -11.25
N ALA A 308 -5.92 16.82 -10.77
CA ALA A 308 -5.16 15.61 -11.08
C ALA A 308 -3.67 15.68 -10.68
N ASP A 309 -3.35 16.48 -9.66
CA ASP A 309 -1.98 16.58 -9.16
C ASP A 309 -1.68 15.46 -8.15
N THR A 310 -1.49 14.25 -8.68
CA THR A 310 -1.45 13.02 -7.89
C THR A 310 -0.23 12.14 -8.14
N ILE A 311 0.82 12.65 -8.78
CA ILE A 311 2.09 11.94 -8.91
C ILE A 311 2.60 11.55 -7.50
N GLY A 312 2.89 10.27 -7.28
CA GLY A 312 3.34 9.71 -6.00
C GLY A 312 2.23 9.46 -4.97
N VAL A 313 1.00 9.91 -5.21
CA VAL A 313 -0.14 9.72 -4.29
C VAL A 313 -0.67 8.29 -4.39
N PHE A 314 -0.94 7.67 -3.25
CA PHE A 314 -1.36 6.27 -3.18
C PHE A 314 -2.63 6.02 -4.03
N GLN A 315 -2.65 4.91 -4.80
CA GLN A 315 -3.79 4.41 -5.61
C GLN A 315 -4.34 5.32 -6.72
N VAL A 316 -4.20 6.64 -6.63
CA VAL A 316 -4.81 7.61 -7.57
C VAL A 316 -3.80 8.27 -8.53
N GLU A 317 -2.59 7.71 -8.62
CA GLU A 317 -1.50 8.22 -9.47
C GLU A 317 -1.45 7.62 -10.89
N SER A 318 -2.22 6.56 -11.17
CA SER A 318 -2.24 5.97 -12.53
C SER A 318 -2.90 6.90 -13.54
N ARG A 319 -2.52 6.81 -14.83
CA ARG A 319 -3.11 7.64 -15.90
C ARG A 319 -4.65 7.61 -15.95
N ALA A 320 -5.26 6.44 -15.72
CA ALA A 320 -6.71 6.30 -15.72
C ALA A 320 -7.36 6.98 -14.51
N GLN A 321 -6.72 6.88 -13.33
CA GLN A 321 -7.17 7.55 -12.10
C GLN A 321 -7.04 9.08 -12.24
N MET A 322 -5.86 9.56 -12.67
CA MET A 322 -5.61 10.97 -12.96
C MET A 322 -6.60 11.55 -13.98
N GLY A 323 -6.95 10.79 -15.02
CA GLY A 323 -7.93 11.22 -16.02
C GLY A 323 -9.37 11.32 -15.51
N LEU A 324 -9.73 10.57 -14.46
CA LEU A 324 -11.06 10.60 -13.84
C LEU A 324 -11.21 11.73 -12.83
N LEU A 325 -10.17 12.05 -12.05
CA LEU A 325 -10.25 13.02 -10.95
C LEU A 325 -10.84 14.40 -11.33
N PRO A 326 -10.46 15.06 -12.45
CA PRO A 326 -11.05 16.36 -12.83
C PRO A 326 -12.52 16.28 -13.23
N ARG A 327 -13.01 15.08 -13.55
CA ARG A 327 -14.40 14.81 -13.91
C ARG A 327 -15.21 14.38 -12.70
N LEU A 328 -14.63 13.56 -11.82
CA LEU A 328 -15.28 13.13 -10.58
C LEU A 328 -15.42 14.30 -9.61
N GLN A 329 -14.38 15.13 -9.48
CA GLN A 329 -14.29 16.25 -8.54
C GLN A 329 -14.64 15.82 -7.10
N PRO A 330 -13.81 14.95 -6.47
CA PRO A 330 -14.07 14.52 -5.10
C PRO A 330 -14.05 15.71 -4.14
N ARG A 331 -14.98 15.77 -3.19
CA ARG A 331 -15.14 16.86 -2.21
C ARG A 331 -15.32 16.39 -0.77
N GLU A 332 -15.32 15.08 -0.57
CA GLU A 332 -15.41 14.43 0.74
C GLU A 332 -14.70 13.08 0.73
N PHE A 333 -14.37 12.57 1.92
CA PHE A 333 -13.55 11.37 2.06
C PHE A 333 -14.15 10.15 1.35
N TYR A 334 -15.48 10.00 1.45
CA TYR A 334 -16.18 8.87 0.84
C TYR A 334 -16.03 8.83 -0.68
N GLU A 335 -15.88 9.98 -1.33
CA GLU A 335 -15.70 10.05 -2.79
C GLU A 335 -14.31 9.57 -3.23
N LEU A 336 -13.32 9.57 -2.34
CA LEU A 336 -12.04 8.91 -2.58
C LEU A 336 -12.20 7.38 -2.61
N ALA A 337 -13.03 6.82 -1.71
CA ALA A 337 -13.36 5.40 -1.74
C ALA A 337 -14.11 5.02 -3.04
N ILE A 338 -14.96 5.91 -3.57
CA ILE A 338 -15.60 5.71 -4.87
C ILE A 338 -14.57 5.80 -6.02
N GLN A 339 -13.67 6.79 -6.00
CA GLN A 339 -12.61 6.95 -7.01
C GLN A 339 -11.75 5.68 -7.14
N ILE A 340 -11.34 5.09 -6.03
CA ILE A 340 -10.56 3.84 -6.00
C ILE A 340 -11.35 2.66 -6.62
N ALA A 341 -12.66 2.63 -6.40
CA ALA A 341 -13.52 1.55 -6.88
C ALA A 341 -13.86 1.66 -8.37
N LEU A 342 -14.05 2.87 -8.90
CA LEU A 342 -14.55 3.09 -10.27
C LEU A 342 -13.56 2.69 -11.38
N ILE A 343 -12.26 2.91 -11.21
CA ILE A 343 -11.24 2.56 -12.22
C ILE A 343 -10.85 1.08 -12.07
N ARG A 344 -11.81 0.20 -12.38
CA ARG A 344 -11.67 -1.26 -12.34
C ARG A 344 -12.47 -1.91 -13.47
N PRO A 345 -12.09 -3.10 -13.95
CA PRO A 345 -12.78 -3.74 -15.07
C PRO A 345 -14.29 -3.89 -14.84
N GLY A 346 -14.73 -4.22 -13.62
CA GLY A 346 -16.15 -4.42 -13.29
C GLY A 346 -17.01 -3.18 -13.51
N PRO A 347 -16.78 -2.07 -12.79
CA PRO A 347 -17.50 -0.82 -13.02
C PRO A 347 -17.35 -0.25 -14.45
N ILE A 348 -16.21 -0.47 -15.12
CA ILE A 348 -15.99 -0.05 -16.51
C ILE A 348 -16.86 -0.86 -17.47
N GLN A 349 -16.83 -2.20 -17.37
CA GLN A 349 -17.62 -3.12 -18.20
C GLN A 349 -19.12 -3.01 -17.91
N GLY A 350 -19.48 -2.81 -16.63
CA GLY A 350 -20.84 -2.55 -16.19
C GLY A 350 -21.35 -1.14 -16.52
N GLY A 351 -20.52 -0.30 -17.17
CA GLY A 351 -20.91 1.04 -17.63
C GLY A 351 -21.23 2.03 -16.50
N ALA A 352 -20.76 1.79 -15.27
CA ALA A 352 -21.10 2.57 -14.08
C ALA A 352 -20.39 3.93 -14.00
N VAL A 353 -19.18 4.05 -14.58
CA VAL A 353 -18.32 5.24 -14.44
C VAL A 353 -18.95 6.51 -15.00
N HIS A 354 -19.41 6.47 -16.27
CA HIS A 354 -19.95 7.66 -16.93
C HIS A 354 -21.27 8.18 -16.32
N PRO A 355 -22.27 7.33 -16.04
CA PRO A 355 -23.48 7.76 -15.33
C PRO A 355 -23.17 8.35 -13.96
N PHE A 356 -22.21 7.79 -13.21
CA PHE A 356 -21.85 8.30 -11.90
C PHE A 356 -21.32 9.73 -11.98
N VAL A 357 -20.36 9.96 -12.88
CA VAL A 357 -19.78 11.28 -13.12
C VAL A 357 -20.86 12.29 -13.53
N ARG A 358 -21.75 11.93 -14.47
CA ARG A 358 -22.82 12.84 -14.91
C ARG A 358 -23.79 13.22 -13.79
N ARG A 359 -24.20 12.24 -12.97
CA ARG A 359 -25.07 12.49 -11.81
C ARG A 359 -24.41 13.35 -10.77
N LYS A 360 -23.11 13.13 -10.51
CA LYS A 360 -22.34 13.92 -9.56
C LYS A 360 -22.18 15.38 -10.01
N LEU A 361 -21.98 15.60 -11.31
CA LEU A 361 -21.92 16.94 -11.91
C LEU A 361 -23.31 17.57 -12.13
N GLY A 362 -24.40 16.93 -11.70
CA GLY A 362 -25.76 17.43 -11.88
C GLY A 362 -26.26 17.44 -13.33
N GLN A 363 -25.55 16.76 -14.25
CA GLN A 363 -25.91 16.66 -15.67
C GLN A 363 -27.01 15.60 -15.92
N GLU A 364 -27.20 14.69 -14.97
CA GLU A 364 -28.22 13.64 -14.99
C GLU A 364 -28.91 13.59 -13.61
N LYS A 365 -30.24 13.45 -13.59
CA LYS A 365 -30.98 13.31 -12.33
C LYS A 365 -30.70 11.95 -11.71
N VAL A 366 -30.48 11.91 -10.39
CA VAL A 366 -30.39 10.65 -9.64
C VAL A 366 -31.72 9.92 -9.71
N THR A 367 -31.67 8.67 -10.15
CA THR A 367 -32.81 7.76 -10.23
C THR A 367 -32.45 6.42 -9.60
N TYR A 368 -33.47 5.75 -9.06
CA TYR A 368 -33.36 4.42 -8.47
C TYR A 368 -34.30 3.48 -9.19
N ALA A 369 -33.87 2.23 -9.41
CA ALA A 369 -34.72 1.23 -10.05
C ALA A 369 -35.95 0.86 -9.19
N HIS A 370 -35.86 1.05 -7.87
CA HIS A 370 -36.95 0.82 -6.94
C HIS A 370 -36.75 1.69 -5.67
N PRO A 371 -37.81 2.21 -5.01
CA PRO A 371 -37.67 3.05 -3.81
C PRO A 371 -36.88 2.39 -2.67
N LYS A 372 -36.98 1.07 -2.52
CA LYS A 372 -36.19 0.33 -1.51
C LYS A 372 -34.68 0.33 -1.75
N LEU A 373 -34.22 0.69 -2.95
CA LEU A 373 -32.79 0.80 -3.25
C LEU A 373 -32.19 2.16 -2.88
N GLU A 374 -33.01 3.16 -2.56
CA GLU A 374 -32.52 4.49 -2.19
C GLU A 374 -31.61 4.46 -0.95
N PRO A 375 -31.95 3.78 0.16
CA PRO A 375 -31.04 3.67 1.30
C PRO A 375 -29.69 3.03 0.96
N VAL A 376 -29.67 2.08 0.01
CA VAL A 376 -28.47 1.32 -0.38
C VAL A 376 -27.56 2.12 -1.33
N LEU A 377 -28.17 2.83 -2.28
CA LEU A 377 -27.46 3.46 -3.40
C LEU A 377 -27.39 4.99 -3.31
N SER A 378 -28.02 5.63 -2.32
CA SER A 378 -28.02 7.09 -2.17
C SER A 378 -26.60 7.68 -2.13
N ARG A 379 -25.71 7.05 -1.35
CA ARG A 379 -24.30 7.45 -1.23
C ARG A 379 -23.49 7.28 -2.52
N THR A 380 -23.98 6.46 -3.45
CA THR A 380 -23.38 6.27 -4.78
C THR A 380 -24.29 6.77 -5.90
N LEU A 381 -25.17 7.73 -5.60
CA LEU A 381 -26.01 8.43 -6.57
C LEU A 381 -26.86 7.49 -7.44
N GLY A 382 -27.39 6.42 -6.84
CA GLY A 382 -28.26 5.45 -7.49
C GLY A 382 -27.52 4.46 -8.40
N ILE A 383 -26.20 4.36 -8.30
CA ILE A 383 -25.37 3.47 -9.13
C ILE A 383 -24.63 2.48 -8.23
N PRO A 384 -24.73 1.16 -8.47
CA PRO A 384 -23.96 0.19 -7.71
C PRO A 384 -22.48 0.29 -8.05
N VAL A 385 -21.64 0.48 -7.02
CA VAL A 385 -20.18 0.58 -7.15
C VAL A 385 -19.47 -0.52 -6.36
N PHE A 386 -20.05 -0.95 -5.24
CA PHE A 386 -19.42 -1.89 -4.31
C PHE A 386 -20.12 -3.25 -4.26
N GLN A 387 -19.37 -4.29 -3.86
CA GLN A 387 -19.90 -5.64 -3.65
C GLN A 387 -21.02 -5.65 -2.59
N GLU A 388 -20.83 -4.94 -1.49
CA GLU A 388 -21.77 -4.87 -0.37
C GLU A 388 -23.13 -4.34 -0.82
N GLN A 389 -23.14 -3.33 -1.70
CA GLN A 389 -24.37 -2.77 -2.27
C GLN A 389 -25.13 -3.79 -3.10
N LEU A 390 -24.44 -4.64 -3.85
CA LEU A 390 -25.11 -5.68 -4.65
C LEU A 390 -25.73 -6.77 -3.78
N ILE A 391 -25.05 -7.18 -2.71
CA ILE A 391 -25.61 -8.11 -1.73
C ILE A 391 -26.85 -7.50 -1.07
N GLN A 392 -26.78 -6.21 -0.71
CA GLN A 392 -27.92 -5.47 -0.14
C GLN A 392 -29.06 -5.33 -1.16
N MET A 393 -28.78 -5.07 -2.44
CA MET A 393 -29.79 -5.04 -3.51
C MET A 393 -30.48 -6.39 -3.66
N ALA A 394 -29.72 -7.48 -3.72
CA ALA A 394 -30.24 -8.84 -3.80
C ALA A 394 -31.10 -9.21 -2.58
N THR A 395 -30.67 -8.84 -1.38
CA THR A 395 -31.44 -9.12 -0.16
C THR A 395 -32.72 -8.28 -0.10
N THR A 396 -32.64 -7.00 -0.49
CA THR A 396 -33.75 -6.04 -0.38
C THR A 396 -34.82 -6.24 -1.44
N LEU A 397 -34.42 -6.66 -2.66
CA LEU A 397 -35.33 -6.86 -3.79
C LEU A 397 -35.59 -8.34 -4.10
N GLY A 398 -34.65 -9.23 -3.83
CA GLY A 398 -34.81 -10.66 -4.07
C GLY A 398 -35.41 -11.42 -2.89
N ASP A 399 -35.60 -10.77 -1.74
CA ASP A 399 -35.94 -11.41 -0.46
C ASP A 399 -35.01 -12.60 -0.15
N CYS A 400 -33.73 -12.49 -0.54
CA CYS A 400 -32.76 -13.56 -0.36
C CYS A 400 -32.63 -13.92 1.12
N THR A 401 -32.59 -15.22 1.38
CA THR A 401 -32.24 -15.78 2.69
C THR A 401 -30.78 -15.48 3.04
N ALA A 402 -30.41 -15.65 4.31
CA ALA A 402 -29.03 -15.47 4.76
C ALA A 402 -28.04 -16.40 4.02
N ASP A 403 -28.47 -17.61 3.67
CA ASP A 403 -27.66 -18.58 2.94
C ASP A 403 -27.47 -18.18 1.46
N GLU A 404 -28.50 -17.63 0.82
CA GLU A 404 -28.40 -17.11 -0.56
C GLU A 404 -27.53 -15.85 -0.61
N ALA A 405 -27.65 -14.95 0.38
CA ALA A 405 -26.78 -13.78 0.51
C ALA A 405 -25.31 -14.16 0.70
N ASP A 406 -25.02 -15.19 1.50
CA ASP A 406 -23.66 -15.72 1.63
C ASP A 406 -23.19 -16.45 0.35
N THR A 407 -24.08 -17.12 -0.37
CA THR A 407 -23.78 -17.71 -1.69
C THR A 407 -23.36 -16.65 -2.70
N LEU A 408 -24.10 -15.53 -2.77
CA LEU A 408 -23.72 -14.35 -3.56
C LEU A 408 -22.35 -13.82 -3.15
N ARG A 409 -22.11 -13.64 -1.86
CA ARG A 409 -20.83 -13.17 -1.33
C ARG A 409 -19.68 -14.10 -1.75
N ARG A 410 -19.86 -15.42 -1.66
CA ARG A 410 -18.86 -16.43 -2.07
C ARG A 410 -18.69 -16.54 -3.58
N ALA A 411 -19.66 -16.05 -4.35
CA ALA A 411 -19.52 -15.94 -5.79
C ALA A 411 -18.61 -14.78 -6.20
N MET A 412 -18.61 -13.68 -5.43
CA MET A 412 -17.77 -12.52 -5.69
C MET A 412 -16.28 -12.87 -5.54
N GLY A 413 -15.53 -12.82 -6.65
CA GLY A 413 -14.10 -13.13 -6.71
C GLY A 413 -13.76 -14.62 -6.83
N SER A 414 -14.75 -15.49 -7.02
CA SER A 414 -14.56 -16.92 -7.23
C SER A 414 -14.44 -17.25 -8.73
N LYS A 415 -13.53 -18.16 -9.10
CA LYS A 415 -13.41 -18.67 -10.49
C LYS A 415 -14.72 -19.27 -11.05
N ARG A 416 -15.62 -19.72 -10.17
CA ARG A 416 -16.96 -20.24 -10.49
C ARG A 416 -18.07 -19.27 -10.02
N GLY A 417 -17.80 -17.96 -10.03
CA GLY A 417 -18.70 -16.93 -9.52
C GLY A 417 -20.03 -16.91 -10.28
N LEU A 418 -19.97 -16.89 -11.61
CA LEU A 418 -21.16 -16.86 -12.47
C LEU A 418 -22.10 -18.04 -12.22
N GLU A 419 -21.58 -19.27 -12.12
CA GLU A 419 -22.39 -20.47 -11.84
C GLU A 419 -23.12 -20.38 -10.49
N LYS A 420 -22.45 -19.84 -9.46
CA LYS A 420 -23.05 -19.68 -8.13
C LYS A 420 -24.14 -18.61 -8.13
N ILE A 421 -23.96 -17.50 -8.83
CA ILE A 421 -24.99 -16.46 -8.95
C ILE A 421 -26.20 -17.00 -9.71
N ASP A 422 -25.97 -17.80 -10.76
CA ASP A 422 -27.04 -18.38 -11.55
C ASP A 422 -27.88 -19.37 -10.74
N SER A 423 -27.29 -20.06 -9.77
CA SER A 423 -28.01 -20.98 -8.87
C SER A 423 -29.12 -20.32 -8.03
N ILE A 424 -29.06 -18.99 -7.82
CA ILE A 424 -30.07 -18.25 -7.06
C ILE A 424 -30.94 -17.34 -7.94
N ARG A 425 -30.82 -17.47 -9.26
CA ARG A 425 -31.52 -16.61 -10.24
C ARG A 425 -33.03 -16.64 -10.03
N GLU A 426 -33.62 -17.83 -9.92
CA GLU A 426 -35.08 -17.95 -9.77
C GLU A 426 -35.60 -17.26 -8.50
N SER A 427 -34.91 -17.43 -7.36
CA SER A 427 -35.24 -16.74 -6.11
C SER A 427 -35.20 -15.22 -6.28
N LEU A 428 -34.12 -14.70 -6.89
CA LEU A 428 -33.96 -13.26 -7.13
C LEU A 428 -35.10 -12.69 -7.98
N TYR A 429 -35.42 -13.33 -9.11
CA TYR A 429 -36.51 -12.88 -9.98
C TYR A 429 -37.87 -12.97 -9.30
N THR A 430 -38.10 -14.02 -8.51
CA THR A 430 -39.36 -14.17 -7.75
C THR A 430 -39.52 -13.05 -6.73
N GLY A 431 -38.47 -12.73 -5.97
CA GLY A 431 -38.47 -11.58 -5.06
C GLY A 431 -38.71 -10.26 -5.80
N MET A 432 -37.96 -10.00 -6.88
CA MET A 432 -38.08 -8.76 -7.64
C MET A 432 -39.50 -8.57 -8.19
N HIS A 433 -40.12 -9.65 -8.66
CA HIS A 433 -41.51 -9.63 -9.12
C HIS A 433 -42.50 -9.32 -7.98
N ARG A 434 -42.30 -9.88 -6.78
CA ARG A 434 -43.14 -9.56 -5.60
C ARG A 434 -43.05 -8.09 -5.19
N HIS A 435 -41.90 -7.45 -5.39
CA HIS A 435 -41.72 -6.01 -5.16
C HIS A 435 -42.16 -5.15 -6.35
N GLY A 436 -42.79 -5.74 -7.38
CA GLY A 436 -43.41 -5.01 -8.48
C GLY A 436 -42.44 -4.52 -9.55
N LEU A 437 -41.25 -5.11 -9.67
CA LEU A 437 -40.33 -4.81 -10.78
C LEU A 437 -40.81 -5.49 -12.06
N ASP A 438 -40.74 -4.76 -13.18
CA ASP A 438 -40.97 -5.32 -14.51
C ASP A 438 -39.79 -6.21 -14.95
N GLY A 439 -40.03 -7.06 -15.95
CA GLY A 439 -39.03 -8.02 -16.43
C GLY A 439 -37.74 -7.36 -16.92
N GLU A 440 -37.86 -6.23 -17.64
CA GLU A 440 -36.70 -5.51 -18.18
C GLU A 440 -35.83 -4.89 -17.06
N THR A 441 -36.43 -4.34 -16.01
CA THR A 441 -35.67 -3.82 -14.86
C THR A 441 -35.05 -4.94 -14.04
N ALA A 442 -35.75 -6.06 -13.88
CA ALA A 442 -35.23 -7.25 -13.21
C ALA A 442 -34.00 -7.82 -13.96
N ASP A 443 -34.08 -7.91 -15.30
CA ASP A 443 -32.97 -8.35 -16.16
C ASP A 443 -31.75 -7.44 -16.04
N ARG A 444 -31.96 -6.11 -16.02
CA ARG A 444 -30.87 -5.14 -15.84
C ARG A 444 -30.19 -5.29 -14.48
N ILE A 445 -30.96 -5.43 -13.41
CA ILE A 445 -30.41 -5.62 -12.06
C ILE A 445 -29.63 -6.94 -11.96
N TYR A 446 -30.17 -8.01 -12.52
CA TYR A 446 -29.48 -9.31 -12.54
C TYR A 446 -28.16 -9.25 -13.33
N ALA A 447 -28.18 -8.63 -14.52
CA ALA A 447 -26.97 -8.44 -15.31
C ALA A 447 -25.90 -7.60 -14.58
N GLN A 448 -26.32 -6.58 -13.82
CA GLN A 448 -25.41 -5.81 -12.96
C GLN A 448 -24.80 -6.67 -11.85
N ILE A 449 -25.59 -7.53 -11.20
CA ILE A 449 -25.09 -8.45 -10.17
C ILE A 449 -24.07 -9.44 -10.77
N GLN A 450 -24.35 -9.98 -11.96
CA GLN A 450 -23.44 -10.91 -12.64
C GLN A 450 -22.11 -10.25 -13.06
N ALA A 451 -22.16 -9.05 -13.65
CA ALA A 451 -20.98 -8.34 -14.16
C ALA A 451 -19.95 -8.02 -13.06
N PHE A 452 -20.39 -7.89 -11.81
CA PHE A 452 -19.53 -7.58 -10.66
C PHE A 452 -18.94 -8.83 -9.98
N SER A 453 -19.37 -10.03 -10.37
CA SER A 453 -18.85 -11.27 -9.79
C SER A 453 -17.34 -11.45 -9.98
N ASP A 454 -16.82 -11.00 -11.13
CA ASP A 454 -15.41 -11.14 -11.48
C ASP A 454 -14.53 -9.96 -11.00
N PHE A 455 -15.12 -8.78 -10.79
CA PHE A 455 -14.35 -7.53 -10.64
C PHE A 455 -14.90 -6.52 -9.62
N GLY A 456 -15.95 -6.86 -8.87
CA GLY A 456 -16.50 -5.98 -7.84
C GLY A 456 -15.46 -5.70 -6.75
N PHE A 457 -15.49 -4.49 -6.20
CA PHE A 457 -14.60 -4.09 -5.10
C PHE A 457 -15.37 -3.92 -3.80
N ALA A 458 -14.75 -4.28 -2.67
CA ALA A 458 -15.37 -4.18 -1.36
C ALA A 458 -15.32 -2.72 -0.85
N GLU A 459 -16.44 -2.20 -0.38
CA GLU A 459 -16.57 -0.85 0.18
C GLU A 459 -15.65 -0.68 1.40
N SER A 460 -15.69 -1.65 2.32
CA SER A 460 -14.85 -1.73 3.52
C SER A 460 -13.35 -1.61 3.21
N HIS A 461 -12.89 -2.33 2.18
CA HIS A 461 -11.52 -2.28 1.72
C HIS A 461 -11.19 -0.95 1.03
N SER A 462 -12.13 -0.40 0.24
CA SER A 462 -11.94 0.89 -0.43
C SER A 462 -11.80 2.05 0.54
N LEU A 463 -12.62 2.08 1.60
CA LEU A 463 -12.53 3.06 2.67
C LEU A 463 -11.18 3.01 3.41
N SER A 464 -10.66 1.79 3.63
CA SER A 464 -9.34 1.62 4.25
C SER A 464 -8.25 2.25 3.40
N PHE A 465 -8.26 2.01 2.08
CA PHE A 465 -7.30 2.62 1.16
C PHE A 465 -7.48 4.13 1.00
N ALA A 466 -8.72 4.63 1.03
CA ALA A 466 -9.01 6.06 0.95
C ALA A 466 -8.30 6.87 2.05
N LEU A 467 -8.07 6.28 3.24
CA LEU A 467 -7.27 6.92 4.29
C LEU A 467 -5.84 7.21 3.84
N LEU A 468 -5.19 6.25 3.19
CA LEU A 468 -3.83 6.42 2.70
C LEU A 468 -3.76 7.33 1.46
N VAL A 469 -4.80 7.34 0.62
CA VAL A 469 -4.95 8.35 -0.45
C VAL A 469 -4.98 9.74 0.16
N TYR A 470 -5.83 9.95 1.17
CA TYR A 470 -5.97 11.24 1.83
C TYR A 470 -4.67 11.67 2.52
N ALA A 471 -4.05 10.78 3.31
CA ALA A 471 -2.81 11.07 4.01
C ALA A 471 -1.65 11.41 3.06
N SER A 472 -1.47 10.63 2.00
CA SER A 472 -0.42 10.91 1.00
C SER A 472 -0.70 12.20 0.21
N SER A 473 -1.97 12.50 -0.09
CA SER A 473 -2.35 13.78 -0.72
C SER A 473 -2.11 14.97 0.20
N TRP A 474 -2.43 14.85 1.49
CA TRP A 474 -2.21 15.90 2.48
C TRP A 474 -0.71 16.18 2.66
N LEU A 475 0.11 15.15 2.77
CA LEU A 475 1.57 15.30 2.82
C LEU A 475 2.13 15.90 1.54
N LYS A 476 1.63 15.52 0.36
CA LYS A 476 2.04 16.13 -0.91
C LYS A 476 1.74 17.64 -0.94
N LEU A 477 0.55 18.05 -0.48
CA LEU A 477 0.13 19.45 -0.45
C LEU A 477 0.97 20.28 0.54
N HIS A 478 1.12 19.79 1.77
CA HIS A 478 1.72 20.58 2.85
C HIS A 478 3.23 20.36 2.99
N TYR A 479 3.73 19.18 2.69
CA TYR A 479 5.13 18.82 2.88
C TYR A 479 5.73 18.13 1.64
N PRO A 480 5.70 18.77 0.45
CA PRO A 480 6.20 18.17 -0.78
C PRO A 480 7.69 17.79 -0.73
N ALA A 481 8.52 18.47 0.07
CA ALA A 481 9.92 18.10 0.25
C ALA A 481 10.04 16.80 1.08
N ALA A 482 9.33 16.73 2.22
CA ALA A 482 9.28 15.51 3.03
C ALA A 482 8.66 14.34 2.26
N PHE A 483 7.62 14.62 1.47
CA PHE A 483 6.93 13.65 0.63
C PHE A 483 7.84 13.06 -0.44
N LEU A 484 8.60 13.92 -1.16
CA LEU A 484 9.61 13.44 -2.11
C LEU A 484 10.63 12.53 -1.41
N ALA A 485 11.23 13.00 -0.31
CA ALA A 485 12.25 12.24 0.40
C ALA A 485 11.70 10.91 0.93
N GLY A 486 10.48 10.89 1.49
CA GLY A 486 9.81 9.67 1.94
C GLY A 486 9.54 8.66 0.83
N LEU A 487 9.13 9.14 -0.36
CA LEU A 487 8.93 8.28 -1.53
C LEU A 487 10.25 7.72 -2.07
N LEU A 488 11.33 8.50 -2.10
CA LEU A 488 12.65 8.07 -2.55
C LEU A 488 13.24 7.01 -1.61
N ARG A 489 13.16 7.25 -0.30
CA ARG A 489 13.54 6.29 0.77
C ARG A 489 12.83 4.94 0.68
N SER A 490 11.63 4.92 0.10
CA SER A 490 10.76 3.74 0.04
C SER A 490 10.78 3.02 -1.30
N GLN A 491 11.65 3.41 -2.23
CA GLN A 491 11.79 2.73 -3.53
C GLN A 491 12.37 1.31 -3.37
N PRO A 492 12.00 0.35 -4.26
CA PRO A 492 11.09 0.49 -5.39
C PRO A 492 9.61 0.45 -5.00
N MET A 493 8.85 1.49 -5.34
CA MET A 493 7.39 1.53 -5.16
C MET A 493 6.72 2.57 -6.08
N GLY A 494 5.40 2.48 -6.23
CA GLY A 494 4.61 3.41 -7.05
C GLY A 494 4.81 3.21 -8.55
N PHE A 495 4.29 4.15 -9.35
CA PHE A 495 4.32 4.08 -10.83
C PHE A 495 5.48 4.86 -11.47
N TYR A 496 6.07 5.79 -10.73
CA TYR A 496 6.97 6.80 -11.27
C TYR A 496 8.41 6.59 -10.81
N SER A 497 9.37 6.91 -11.71
CA SER A 497 10.78 6.86 -11.38
C SER A 497 11.17 8.01 -10.43
N ALA A 498 12.28 7.85 -9.73
CA ALA A 498 12.87 8.89 -8.88
C ALA A 498 13.02 10.24 -9.62
N ALA A 499 13.39 10.21 -10.91
CA ALA A 499 13.52 11.40 -11.73
C ALA A 499 12.16 12.12 -11.95
N THR A 500 11.08 11.38 -12.18
CA THR A 500 9.73 11.97 -12.31
C THR A 500 9.25 12.53 -10.98
N LEU A 501 9.44 11.82 -9.87
CA LEU A 501 9.09 12.30 -8.52
C LEU A 501 9.84 13.59 -8.18
N THR A 502 11.14 13.64 -8.48
CA THR A 502 11.99 14.82 -8.27
C THR A 502 11.53 16.01 -9.12
N ALA A 503 11.17 15.78 -10.38
CA ALA A 503 10.66 16.81 -11.27
C ALA A 503 9.30 17.36 -10.80
N ASP A 504 8.43 16.50 -10.28
CA ASP A 504 7.15 16.88 -9.70
C ASP A 504 7.32 17.76 -8.46
N ALA A 505 8.17 17.36 -7.52
CA ALA A 505 8.48 18.16 -6.33
C ALA A 505 9.06 19.54 -6.68
N ARG A 506 9.92 19.62 -7.70
CA ARG A 506 10.44 20.90 -8.20
C ARG A 506 9.34 21.83 -8.73
N ARG A 507 8.29 21.29 -9.35
CA ARG A 507 7.10 22.07 -9.76
C ARG A 507 6.32 22.61 -8.56
N HIS A 508 6.38 21.91 -7.42
CA HIS A 508 5.86 22.34 -6.12
C HIS A 508 6.84 23.26 -5.36
N GLY A 509 7.86 23.79 -6.05
CA GLY A 509 8.84 24.73 -5.52
C GLY A 509 9.92 24.09 -4.64
N VAL A 510 10.03 22.75 -4.60
CA VAL A 510 11.05 22.08 -3.77
C VAL A 510 12.42 22.25 -4.41
N GLU A 511 13.38 22.78 -3.66
CA GLU A 511 14.79 22.74 -4.02
C GLU A 511 15.33 21.33 -3.75
N VAL A 512 15.92 20.70 -4.77
CA VAL A 512 16.51 19.35 -4.65
C VAL A 512 17.99 19.43 -4.95
N ARG A 513 18.80 19.17 -3.92
CA ARG A 513 20.26 19.22 -3.95
C ARG A 513 20.82 17.82 -4.20
N ARG A 514 21.88 17.76 -5.01
CA ARG A 514 22.58 16.52 -5.35
C ARG A 514 23.18 15.85 -4.11
N PRO A 515 23.52 14.56 -4.18
CA PRO A 515 24.32 13.92 -3.14
C PRO A 515 25.61 14.70 -2.91
N ASP A 516 26.12 14.73 -1.68
CA ASP A 516 27.35 15.41 -1.30
C ASP A 516 28.06 14.58 -0.23
N ILE A 517 29.34 14.25 -0.42
CA ILE A 517 30.07 13.36 0.48
C ILE A 517 30.22 13.93 1.90
N ARG A 518 30.24 15.25 2.05
CA ARG A 518 30.37 15.94 3.34
C ARG A 518 29.04 16.17 4.03
N LEU A 519 27.94 16.29 3.28
CA LEU A 519 26.64 16.73 3.81
C LEU A 519 25.54 15.66 3.77
N SER A 520 25.48 14.82 2.74
CA SER A 520 24.39 13.84 2.58
C SER A 520 24.39 12.78 3.68
N GLY A 521 23.20 12.39 4.11
CA GLY A 521 23.00 11.15 4.86
C GLY A 521 23.10 9.91 3.96
N ALA A 522 22.91 8.73 4.56
CA ALA A 522 22.83 7.50 3.80
C ALA A 522 21.60 7.55 2.88
N THR A 523 20.48 8.02 3.42
CA THR A 523 19.23 8.31 2.70
C THR A 523 18.98 9.82 2.59
N GLU A 524 17.96 10.20 1.82
CA GLU A 524 17.55 11.58 1.59
C GLU A 524 17.28 12.32 2.90
N THR A 525 17.65 13.59 3.04
CA THR A 525 17.36 14.39 4.23
C THR A 525 16.72 15.73 3.87
N LEU A 526 16.11 16.40 4.85
CA LEU A 526 15.67 17.79 4.71
C LEU A 526 16.74 18.72 5.30
N GLU A 527 17.30 19.56 4.45
CA GLU A 527 18.35 20.51 4.79
C GLU A 527 17.75 21.93 4.82
N ALA A 528 18.00 22.69 5.89
CA ALA A 528 17.55 24.08 5.96
C ALA A 528 18.21 24.91 4.85
N VAL A 529 17.39 25.64 4.08
CA VAL A 529 17.89 26.56 3.04
C VAL A 529 18.55 27.77 3.69
N ASP A 530 17.96 28.29 4.76
CA ASP A 530 18.53 29.32 5.64
C ASP A 530 18.54 28.81 7.08
N PRO A 531 19.71 28.51 7.66
CA PRO A 531 19.83 28.03 9.03
C PRO A 531 19.26 28.98 10.10
N ALA A 532 19.08 30.27 9.79
CA ALA A 532 18.54 31.25 10.72
C ALA A 532 17.00 31.25 10.81
N ALA A 533 16.29 30.62 9.86
CA ALA A 533 14.85 30.68 9.75
C ALA A 533 14.15 29.49 10.43
N THR A 534 13.45 29.72 11.55
CA THR A 534 12.78 28.64 12.35
C THR A 534 11.27 28.55 12.16
N GLY A 535 10.71 27.32 12.09
CA GLY A 535 9.26 27.06 12.03
C GLY A 535 8.71 26.80 10.62
N GLY A 536 7.50 26.24 10.56
CA GLY A 536 6.80 25.91 9.30
C GLY A 536 6.38 27.14 8.49
N THR A 537 6.33 26.98 7.16
CA THR A 537 5.79 27.99 6.24
C THR A 537 4.28 27.80 6.02
N GLY A 538 3.70 28.56 5.10
CA GLY A 538 2.31 28.40 4.68
C GLY A 538 1.32 28.97 5.69
N ARG A 539 0.03 28.69 5.46
CA ARG A 539 -1.07 29.19 6.30
C ARG A 539 -1.09 28.49 7.66
N GLU A 540 -1.30 29.25 8.73
CA GLU A 540 -1.47 28.70 10.09
C GLU A 540 -2.68 27.77 10.19
N SER A 541 -3.76 28.05 9.45
CA SER A 541 -4.96 27.21 9.41
C SER A 541 -4.68 25.77 8.99
N CYS A 542 -3.59 25.51 8.25
CA CYS A 542 -3.21 24.16 7.83
C CYS A 542 -2.64 23.31 8.99
N ALA A 543 -2.24 23.93 10.10
CA ALA A 543 -1.74 23.22 11.29
C ALA A 543 -2.87 22.81 12.26
N HIS A 544 -4.13 23.10 11.92
CA HIS A 544 -5.26 22.91 12.83
C HIS A 544 -6.36 22.06 12.20
N GLN A 545 -7.01 21.26 13.04
CA GLN A 545 -8.21 20.53 12.64
C GLN A 545 -9.28 21.54 12.23
N LEU A 546 -9.79 21.41 11.01
CA LEU A 546 -10.92 22.22 10.56
C LEU A 546 -12.18 21.87 11.38
N PRO A 547 -13.01 22.87 11.71
CA PRO A 547 -14.27 22.60 12.40
C PRO A 547 -15.11 21.62 11.57
N ALA A 548 -15.70 20.64 12.26
CA ALA A 548 -16.59 19.67 11.60
C ALA A 548 -17.71 20.42 10.88
N ARG A 549 -17.97 20.04 9.63
CA ARG A 549 -19.06 20.63 8.86
C ARG A 549 -20.40 20.29 9.53
N PRO A 550 -21.36 21.23 9.63
CA PRO A 550 -22.68 20.92 10.15
C PRO A 550 -23.37 19.79 9.36
N PRO A 551 -24.12 18.90 10.03
CA PRO A 551 -24.86 17.83 9.35
C PRO A 551 -25.77 18.38 8.25
N GLY A 552 -25.74 17.75 7.06
CA GLY A 552 -26.59 18.11 5.92
C GLY A 552 -26.07 19.26 5.04
N VAL A 553 -24.98 19.94 5.43
CA VAL A 553 -24.33 20.94 4.57
C VAL A 553 -23.39 20.23 3.59
N LYS A 554 -23.61 20.44 2.30
CA LYS A 554 -22.74 19.89 1.24
C LYS A 554 -21.42 20.66 1.16
N PRO A 555 -20.31 20.01 0.76
CA PRO A 555 -19.09 20.73 0.44
C PRO A 555 -19.34 21.73 -0.69
N ASP A 556 -18.63 22.86 -0.66
CA ASP A 556 -18.59 23.77 -1.80
C ASP A 556 -18.12 22.99 -3.05
N PRO A 557 -18.63 23.30 -4.24
CA PRO A 557 -18.16 22.67 -5.47
C PRO A 557 -16.72 23.10 -5.78
N PHE A 558 -16.00 22.27 -6.54
CA PHE A 558 -14.70 22.66 -7.09
C PHE A 558 -14.88 23.75 -8.15
N ASP A 559 -14.10 24.83 -8.07
CA ASP A 559 -14.03 25.86 -9.10
C ASP A 559 -12.73 25.70 -9.92
N PRO A 560 -12.80 25.19 -11.16
CA PRO A 560 -11.63 25.05 -12.03
C PRO A 560 -10.96 26.38 -12.41
N LYS A 561 -11.66 27.51 -12.24
CA LYS A 561 -11.15 28.86 -12.53
C LYS A 561 -10.51 29.52 -11.32
N ALA A 562 -10.70 28.98 -10.12
CA ALA A 562 -10.04 29.49 -8.92
C ALA A 562 -8.52 29.35 -9.05
N PRO A 563 -7.75 30.34 -8.54
CA PRO A 563 -6.30 30.29 -8.58
C PRO A 563 -5.79 29.03 -7.87
N ASP A 564 -4.67 28.52 -8.34
CA ASP A 564 -4.00 27.42 -7.66
C ASP A 564 -3.24 27.96 -6.45
N GLU A 565 -3.75 27.66 -5.26
CA GLU A 565 -3.18 28.08 -3.98
C GLU A 565 -2.25 27.04 -3.35
N THR A 566 -1.91 25.95 -4.06
CA THR A 566 -1.09 24.82 -3.52
C THR A 566 0.18 25.30 -2.82
N LEU A 567 0.91 26.27 -3.39
CA LEU A 567 2.13 26.82 -2.78
C LEU A 567 1.87 27.57 -1.46
N ALA A 568 0.69 28.15 -1.25
CA ALA A 568 0.34 28.83 0.00
C ALA A 568 0.06 27.85 1.15
N HIS A 569 -0.22 26.58 0.84
CA HIS A 569 -0.43 25.51 1.82
C HIS A 569 0.87 24.82 2.23
N ARG A 570 1.97 25.04 1.51
CA ARG A 570 3.26 24.41 1.77
C ARG A 570 3.90 24.87 3.08
N ARG A 571 4.25 23.92 3.95
CA ARG A 571 4.79 24.10 5.30
C ARG A 571 6.28 23.78 5.43
N ASP A 572 6.88 23.05 4.49
CA ASP A 572 8.33 22.78 4.44
C ASP A 572 9.10 23.72 3.48
N GLY A 573 8.58 24.91 3.21
CA GLY A 573 9.14 25.85 2.22
C GLY A 573 10.55 26.36 2.54
N ARG A 574 11.03 26.19 3.78
CA ARG A 574 12.38 26.56 4.23
C ARG A 574 13.41 25.43 4.09
N HIS A 575 13.00 24.28 3.59
CA HIS A 575 13.84 23.10 3.49
C HIS A 575 14.03 22.68 2.03
N ALA A 576 15.26 22.29 1.71
CA ALA A 576 15.62 21.61 0.48
C ALA A 576 15.72 20.11 0.76
N VAL A 577 15.46 19.29 -0.26
CA VAL A 577 15.74 17.85 -0.20
C VAL A 577 17.20 17.65 -0.59
N ARG A 578 18.01 17.12 0.32
CA ARG A 578 19.35 16.62 0.03
C ARG A 578 19.25 15.15 -0.35
N LEU A 579 19.64 14.79 -1.57
CA LEU A 579 19.64 13.39 -2.00
C LEU A 579 20.62 12.54 -1.18
N GLY A 580 20.20 11.31 -0.85
CA GLY A 580 21.00 10.37 -0.09
C GLY A 580 22.10 9.72 -0.92
N LEU A 581 23.15 9.23 -0.27
CA LEU A 581 24.23 8.51 -0.94
C LEU A 581 23.80 7.13 -1.45
N ALA A 582 22.84 6.47 -0.78
CA ALA A 582 22.37 5.13 -1.11
C ALA A 582 21.65 5.06 -2.45
N GLY A 583 20.99 6.16 -2.85
CA GLY A 583 20.27 6.29 -4.12
C GLY A 583 21.19 6.36 -5.34
N VAL A 584 22.49 6.63 -5.15
CA VAL A 584 23.46 6.65 -6.25
C VAL A 584 23.69 5.23 -6.76
N THR A 585 23.54 5.04 -8.06
CA THR A 585 23.73 3.75 -8.74
C THR A 585 25.05 3.09 -8.34
N GLY A 586 24.99 1.88 -7.78
CA GLY A 586 26.16 1.09 -7.40
C GLY A 586 26.70 1.32 -5.97
N ILE A 587 26.13 2.25 -5.20
CA ILE A 587 26.52 2.48 -3.79
C ILE A 587 25.72 1.56 -2.85
N GLY A 588 24.39 1.71 -2.86
CA GLY A 588 23.50 0.97 -1.97
C GLY A 588 23.60 1.39 -0.49
N GLU A 589 22.61 0.97 0.30
CA GLU A 589 22.40 1.44 1.68
C GLU A 589 23.60 1.15 2.61
N LYS A 590 24.07 -0.10 2.67
CA LYS A 590 25.19 -0.49 3.55
C LYS A 590 26.47 0.31 3.29
N THR A 591 26.78 0.59 2.02
CA THR A 591 27.97 1.37 1.66
C THR A 591 27.79 2.83 2.07
N ALA A 592 26.61 3.39 1.83
CA ALA A 592 26.26 4.75 2.19
C ALA A 592 26.30 4.97 3.72
N GLU A 593 25.73 4.05 4.50
CA GLU A 593 25.81 4.04 5.97
C GLU A 593 27.26 4.02 6.45
N ARG A 594 28.11 3.17 5.86
CA ARG A 594 29.53 3.11 6.20
C ARG A 594 30.24 4.44 5.92
N ILE A 595 29.98 5.07 4.77
CA ILE A 595 30.56 6.39 4.44
C ILE A 595 30.14 7.44 5.47
N VAL A 596 28.87 7.45 5.87
CA VAL A 596 28.34 8.42 6.83
C VAL A 596 28.88 8.17 8.23
N ALA A 597 28.86 6.94 8.71
CA ALA A 597 29.37 6.56 10.03
C ALA A 597 30.87 6.90 10.17
N GLU A 598 31.67 6.62 9.14
CA GLU A 598 33.10 6.99 9.14
C GLU A 598 33.32 8.51 9.15
N ARG A 599 32.48 9.27 8.44
CA ARG A 599 32.52 10.74 8.44
C ARG A 599 32.16 11.31 9.82
N GLU A 600 31.14 10.76 10.46
CA GLU A 600 30.68 11.22 11.78
C GLU A 600 31.69 10.88 12.88
N ALA A 601 32.33 9.71 12.82
CA ALA A 601 33.32 9.29 13.80
C ALA A 601 34.66 10.04 13.67
N HIS A 602 35.11 10.33 12.44
CA HIS A 602 36.48 10.82 12.20
C HIS A 602 36.54 12.19 11.49
N GLY A 603 35.41 12.88 11.32
CA GLY A 603 35.31 14.19 10.69
C GLY A 603 35.19 14.18 9.16
N PRO A 604 35.05 15.35 8.52
CA PRO A 604 34.83 15.46 7.08
C PRO A 604 36.00 14.90 6.26
N TYR A 605 35.70 14.34 5.09
CA TYR A 605 36.72 13.86 4.16
C TYR A 605 37.50 15.03 3.55
N ARG A 606 38.83 14.88 3.52
CA ARG A 606 39.74 15.91 2.98
C ARG A 606 39.77 15.89 1.45
N ASP A 607 39.89 14.69 0.87
CA ASP A 607 39.98 14.42 -0.56
C ASP A 607 39.49 12.98 -0.87
N LEU A 608 39.61 12.54 -2.13
CA LEU A 608 39.22 11.18 -2.55
C LEU A 608 40.07 10.08 -1.90
N ASN A 609 41.35 10.34 -1.67
CA ASN A 609 42.27 9.36 -1.09
C ASN A 609 41.93 9.10 0.39
N ASP A 610 41.67 10.17 1.16
CA ASP A 610 41.20 10.09 2.54
C ASP A 610 39.88 9.30 2.63
N LEU A 611 38.95 9.57 1.72
CA LEU A 611 37.69 8.82 1.61
C LEU A 611 37.94 7.33 1.36
N VAL A 612 38.69 6.97 0.32
CA VAL A 612 38.94 5.57 -0.03
C VAL A 612 39.68 4.86 1.10
N ARG A 613 40.69 5.48 1.69
CA ARG A 613 41.48 4.88 2.77
C ARG A 613 40.62 4.57 4.00
N ARG A 614 39.67 5.45 4.32
CA ARG A 614 38.77 5.29 5.49
C ARG A 614 37.62 4.32 5.24
N THR A 615 37.18 4.16 3.99
CA THR A 615 35.94 3.42 3.67
C THR A 615 36.14 2.19 2.79
N ASP A 616 37.34 1.98 2.23
CA ASP A 616 37.66 0.92 1.25
C ASP A 616 36.66 0.88 0.08
N LEU A 617 36.31 2.05 -0.46
CA LEU A 617 35.49 2.14 -1.67
C LEU A 617 36.24 1.62 -2.90
N THR A 618 35.50 0.98 -3.79
CA THR A 618 36.02 0.50 -5.08
C THR A 618 36.06 1.63 -6.11
N ALA A 619 36.89 1.48 -7.16
CA ALA A 619 36.95 2.45 -8.26
C ALA A 619 35.56 2.73 -8.86
N ALA A 620 34.77 1.70 -9.13
CA ALA A 620 33.40 1.83 -9.64
C ALA A 620 32.48 2.64 -8.71
N GLN A 621 32.64 2.52 -7.39
CA GLN A 621 31.86 3.29 -6.42
C GLN A 621 32.30 4.76 -6.38
N VAL A 622 33.60 5.03 -6.46
CA VAL A 622 34.12 6.41 -6.52
C VAL A 622 33.70 7.07 -7.84
N GLU A 623 33.78 6.37 -8.96
CA GLU A 623 33.28 6.83 -10.26
C GLU A 623 31.77 7.13 -10.24
N ALA A 624 30.99 6.29 -9.56
CA ALA A 624 29.55 6.51 -9.43
C ALA A 624 29.24 7.78 -8.63
N LEU A 625 29.89 7.97 -7.47
CA LEU A 625 29.77 9.20 -6.66
C LEU A 625 30.25 10.44 -7.43
N ALA A 626 31.32 10.31 -8.22
CA ALA A 626 31.81 11.38 -9.07
C ALA A 626 30.81 11.74 -10.17
N THR A 627 30.20 10.73 -10.80
CA THR A 627 29.16 10.93 -11.82
C THR A 627 27.92 11.61 -11.24
N ALA A 628 27.55 11.29 -10.00
CA ALA A 628 26.49 11.96 -9.26
C ALA A 628 26.81 13.43 -8.91
N GLY A 629 28.09 13.83 -8.94
CA GLY A 629 28.56 15.15 -8.49
C GLY A 629 28.73 15.25 -6.97
N ALA A 630 28.96 14.13 -6.29
CA ALA A 630 29.05 14.10 -4.82
C ALA A 630 30.30 14.75 -4.24
N PHE A 631 31.25 15.17 -5.09
CA PHE A 631 32.55 15.72 -4.69
C PHE A 631 32.68 17.23 -4.94
N ASP A 632 31.60 17.91 -5.30
CA ASP A 632 31.61 19.37 -5.51
C ASP A 632 32.12 20.12 -4.25
N SER A 633 31.78 19.64 -3.04
CA SER A 633 32.27 20.20 -1.77
C SER A 633 33.76 19.97 -1.48
N LEU A 634 34.42 19.10 -2.24
CA LEU A 634 35.87 18.91 -2.27
C LEU A 634 36.55 19.84 -3.29
N GLY A 635 35.78 20.61 -4.06
CA GLY A 635 36.27 21.47 -5.14
C GLY A 635 36.52 20.72 -6.46
N LEU A 636 36.01 19.49 -6.60
CA LEU A 636 36.23 18.65 -7.76
C LEU A 636 35.01 18.62 -8.68
N GLN A 637 35.23 18.92 -9.95
CA GLN A 637 34.19 18.77 -10.98
C GLN A 637 34.03 17.29 -11.37
N ARG A 638 32.86 16.91 -11.91
CA ARG A 638 32.54 15.50 -12.24
C ARG A 638 33.62 14.80 -13.08
N ARG A 639 34.07 15.42 -14.18
CA ARG A 639 35.10 14.85 -15.07
C ARG A 639 36.44 14.64 -14.36
N GLU A 640 36.82 15.63 -13.53
CA GLU A 640 38.03 15.57 -12.74
C GLU A 640 37.97 14.46 -11.69
N ALA A 641 36.86 14.36 -10.96
CA ALA A 641 36.66 13.32 -9.97
C ALA A 641 36.60 11.92 -10.59
N ILE A 642 35.97 11.75 -11.77
CA ILE A 642 35.97 10.49 -12.51
C ILE A 642 37.39 10.10 -12.92
N TRP A 643 38.18 11.05 -13.42
CA TRP A 643 39.57 10.81 -13.79
C TRP A 643 40.41 10.35 -12.58
N LEU A 644 40.24 11.01 -11.43
CA LEU A 644 40.99 10.70 -10.22
C LEU A 644 40.54 9.40 -9.54
N ALA A 645 39.30 8.96 -9.75
CA ALA A 645 38.68 7.82 -9.08
C ALA A 645 39.52 6.53 -9.16
N GLY A 646 40.09 6.23 -10.33
CA GLY A 646 40.93 5.05 -10.53
C GLY A 646 42.16 5.06 -9.61
N SER A 647 42.93 6.15 -9.64
CA SER A 647 44.13 6.30 -8.78
C SER A 647 43.78 6.35 -7.30
N ALA A 648 42.71 7.05 -6.93
CA ALA A 648 42.29 7.16 -5.54
C ALA A 648 41.86 5.80 -4.95
N ALA A 649 41.23 4.94 -5.76
CA ALA A 649 40.80 3.60 -5.36
C ALA A 649 41.99 2.65 -5.02
N GLU A 650 43.20 3.02 -5.39
CA GLU A 650 44.43 2.32 -5.00
C GLU A 650 44.93 2.72 -3.61
N ASP A 651 44.50 3.87 -3.07
CA ASP A 651 44.96 4.40 -1.77
C ASP A 651 44.22 3.76 -0.58
N ARG A 652 44.35 2.43 -0.47
CA ARG A 652 43.66 1.64 0.56
C ARG A 652 44.45 1.55 1.85
N ALA A 653 43.76 1.42 2.98
CA ALA A 653 44.38 1.29 4.31
C ALA A 653 45.41 0.17 4.43
N ARG A 654 45.27 -0.91 3.64
CA ARG A 654 46.22 -2.03 3.61
C ARG A 654 47.57 -1.71 2.94
N TYR A 655 47.67 -0.58 2.24
CA TYR A 655 48.90 -0.10 1.63
C TYR A 655 49.51 1.03 2.46
N LEU A 656 50.81 1.24 2.29
CA LEU A 656 51.52 2.31 2.98
C LEU A 656 50.91 3.68 2.62
N PRO A 657 50.77 4.60 3.57
CA PRO A 657 50.41 5.98 3.27
C PRO A 657 51.37 6.61 2.26
N ASP A 658 50.86 7.52 1.43
CA ASP A 658 51.64 8.35 0.50
C ASP A 658 52.41 7.57 -0.59
N THR A 659 52.10 6.29 -0.83
CA THR A 659 52.70 5.52 -1.94
C THR A 659 51.96 5.66 -3.27
N VAL A 660 50.73 6.17 -3.25
CA VAL A 660 49.95 6.42 -4.48
C VAL A 660 50.33 7.79 -5.03
N VAL A 661 50.80 7.82 -6.27
CA VAL A 661 51.17 9.07 -6.95
C VAL A 661 49.91 9.74 -7.47
N ALA A 662 49.57 10.89 -6.91
CA ALA A 662 48.51 11.74 -7.45
C ALA A 662 48.97 12.32 -8.80
N VAL A 663 48.29 11.92 -9.89
CA VAL A 663 48.52 12.48 -11.22
C VAL A 663 47.61 13.70 -11.39
N GLN A 664 48.19 14.85 -11.71
CA GLN A 664 47.41 16.05 -11.98
C GLN A 664 46.44 15.77 -13.15
N PRO A 665 45.13 15.99 -12.98
CA PRO A 665 44.17 15.78 -14.05
C PRO A 665 44.43 16.77 -15.19
N PRO A 666 44.19 16.37 -16.45
CA PRO A 666 44.25 17.32 -17.56
C PRO A 666 43.18 18.40 -17.39
N LEU A 667 43.38 19.57 -18.00
CA LEU A 667 42.34 20.59 -18.03
C LEU A 667 41.16 20.10 -18.86
N PHE A 668 40.06 19.79 -18.19
CA PHE A 668 38.79 19.44 -18.83
C PHE A 668 38.02 20.72 -19.17
N GLY A 669 37.33 20.72 -20.32
CA GLY A 669 36.31 21.73 -20.57
C GLY A 669 35.09 21.51 -19.68
N ASP A 670 34.19 22.50 -19.64
CA ASP A 670 32.91 22.36 -18.97
C ASP A 670 32.09 21.21 -19.60
N GLN A 671 31.24 20.59 -18.78
CA GLN A 671 30.26 19.63 -19.30
C GLN A 671 29.17 20.39 -20.06
N THR A 672 28.77 19.84 -21.19
CA THR A 672 27.58 20.30 -21.89
C THR A 672 26.32 19.97 -21.08
N SER A 673 25.22 20.69 -21.34
CA SER A 673 23.93 20.40 -20.70
C SER A 673 23.44 18.97 -20.95
N TYR A 674 23.75 18.41 -22.12
CA TYR A 674 23.45 17.02 -22.46
C TYR A 674 24.20 16.04 -21.56
N GLU A 675 25.51 16.24 -21.37
CA GLU A 675 26.33 15.37 -20.52
C GLU A 675 25.91 15.44 -19.04
N ILE A 676 25.55 16.62 -18.55
CA ILE A 676 25.01 16.79 -17.20
C ILE A 676 23.71 15.99 -17.06
N LEU A 677 22.80 16.10 -18.04
CA LEU A 677 21.55 15.36 -18.03
C LEU A 677 21.77 13.84 -18.09
N THR A 678 22.68 13.37 -18.94
CA THR A 678 23.00 11.93 -19.04
C THR A 678 23.57 11.41 -17.73
N ALA A 679 24.46 12.16 -17.09
CA ALA A 679 25.00 11.80 -15.78
C ALA A 679 23.90 11.82 -14.70
N ASP A 680 23.02 12.83 -14.67
CA ASP A 680 21.91 12.94 -13.71
C ASP A 680 20.83 11.86 -13.90
N LEU A 681 20.68 11.29 -15.11
CA LEU A 681 19.76 10.18 -15.37
C LEU A 681 20.37 8.81 -15.07
N TRP A 682 21.69 8.70 -15.12
CA TRP A 682 22.42 7.46 -14.83
C TRP A 682 22.68 7.27 -13.34
N ALA A 683 23.10 8.35 -12.66
CA ALA A 683 23.45 8.33 -11.24
C ALA A 683 22.21 8.15 -10.38
#